data_AF-A0A3D3GFW4-F1
#
_entry.id   AF-A0A3D3GFW4-F1
#
_cell.length_a   1.000
_cell.length_b   1.000
_cell.length_c   1.000
_cell.angle_alpha   90.00
_cell.angle_beta   90.00
_cell.angle_gamma   90.00
#
_symmetry.space_group_name_H-M   'P 1'
#
loop_
_entity.id
_entity.type
_entity.pdbx_description
1 polymer ?
#
loop_
_entity_poly.entity_id
_entity_poly.type
_entity_poly.pdbx_seq_one_letter_code
_entity_poly.pdbx_strand_id
1 'polypeptide(L)'
;MSFRLSCLWVSALFLSSADLVRAADPAPGCANFDLSEENTLLNLKPGTSNEILTVFSDDRSRLTVMDSKGATSFDVKSGQSRKLELGNIYLTQSSPDGKMLSFFDPRKKETIVWDLVKDKKSRTKSSGKTGSIRKVIASSIDIRKTAEGLQVGKFQIKLAPGAEPQWVVNPSGQTVAVTTGKDVQLIDIGTGKVQSVRTGARDIEAMEFFDDHRILLQTGTQLKVITPASFCVPRMRVSTAKDCAECLAGYSDISDVRDIEAVHRNGLCDSEYVRSRWAKESTLPGEGSFTAEQLKRMLLELAKPGAFLPEKHLPALVAAFDAGIQNSEPDLTLHALAGIFTTDPEVYEQLTDQYPSLGGLKPKGLKACRSEKENGRVQKALETYIRNSDLIALGREVDPKRRSSQPAPRFVLTVGSDLKEHQTGEWAAKKCQMIHEKVQLATDQPVDTACAAENVDQKLAQTVEQKKLSGRYGYLLGYHELKDGTLSYEVADWKQKYEKPLGQGVKFTLLDPSKDEQITHKLVKQVVTFDRNRRAVQELALLNGLKLSKRLTINAETGEYFDRQTSKKLDFENAYKLFEQEDPKQKNYLLGASEIALILGASMADYYTLSAEINKVDWQFGFWEGMRKKLIGTEGMRFDDNRSSLNIGHALAGTGYYIPCRTNNLSAMESFGCALIASYFWETFGEFREIWSINDMITTPVGGLAIGEPLYQNGKFFSRGSGGMLNSFGKAIFGGPQAINNWFNGIKSKPAEEVDEFGFPTDVWHQFSISAGYGTQSRSDKKGSEGTASVGFETQILNQSTYDKAGKADEIFKDTMYSKIKGRLSVGQMTDLEVMTKTVLAGYYKQDTKLDEKGKLSGYSFLIGPSTGVDLRQQKVKGGAEDMVATVNVLGSTIDVTGYKNGVRMRATLDVYGDFAMVRSYAIDDYARDSGREGLPSVLKLNDYYHAGGATVAASGSVSYKNLELSAEFKKQYLKGIDGSDRFQESIARPIKKTDELTSAKLAAALKLTNHIRVKTSAELLERRSNLDKYSKDVKTKRYLGELEFLF
;
A
#
# COMPACT_ATOMS: atom_id res chain seq x y z
N MET A 1 -26.88 5.00 9.15
CA MET A 1 -26.51 6.32 8.58
C MET A 1 -27.06 6.50 7.17
N SER A 2 -28.34 6.86 7.13
CA SER A 2 -29.03 7.85 6.27
C SER A 2 -28.48 8.20 4.87
N PHE A 3 -29.28 7.87 3.85
CA PHE A 3 -29.24 8.43 2.48
C PHE A 3 -30.31 9.51 2.36
N ARG A 4 -29.98 10.75 1.96
CA ARG A 4 -30.93 11.79 1.52
C ARG A 4 -30.60 12.28 0.11
N LEU A 5 -31.65 12.56 -0.67
CA LEU A 5 -31.61 13.22 -1.99
C LEU A 5 -31.76 14.74 -1.84
N SER A 6 -30.94 15.50 -2.55
CA SER A 6 -31.04 16.97 -2.69
C SER A 6 -30.85 17.39 -4.15
N CYS A 7 -31.70 18.30 -4.67
CA CYS A 7 -31.55 18.96 -5.97
C CYS A 7 -30.95 20.38 -5.82
N LEU A 8 -29.82 20.61 -6.51
CA LEU A 8 -29.23 21.86 -7.04
C LEU A 8 -28.94 23.09 -6.14
N TRP A 9 -27.66 23.51 -6.12
CA TRP A 9 -27.06 24.82 -6.53
C TRP A 9 -25.73 25.03 -5.78
N VAL A 10 -24.59 24.87 -6.47
CA VAL A 10 -23.26 25.23 -5.96
C VAL A 10 -22.75 26.45 -6.72
N SER A 11 -22.52 27.55 -6.02
CA SER A 11 -21.81 28.73 -6.51
C SER A 11 -20.53 28.93 -5.70
N ALA A 12 -19.40 28.70 -6.38
CA ALA A 12 -18.01 29.22 -6.31
C ALA A 12 -17.56 30.12 -5.11
N LEU A 13 -16.35 30.02 -4.55
CA LEU A 13 -15.00 30.42 -5.04
C LEU A 13 -13.96 29.98 -3.97
N PHE A 14 -12.71 29.57 -4.24
CA PHE A 14 -11.69 30.19 -5.10
C PHE A 14 -10.83 29.17 -5.87
N LEU A 15 -10.59 29.54 -7.13
CA LEU A 15 -9.76 28.92 -8.16
C LEU A 15 -8.35 29.56 -8.17
N SER A 16 -7.40 28.88 -8.82
CA SER A 16 -6.56 29.53 -9.84
C SER A 16 -6.72 28.76 -11.15
N SER A 17 -6.80 29.48 -12.26
CA SER A 17 -7.68 29.19 -13.41
C SER A 17 -6.95 29.15 -14.76
N ALA A 18 -7.38 28.22 -15.63
CA ALA A 18 -7.61 28.35 -17.09
C ALA A 18 -8.05 26.95 -17.60
N ASP A 19 -9.14 26.68 -18.33
CA ASP A 19 -10.21 27.48 -18.93
C ASP A 19 -11.44 26.60 -19.21
N LEU A 20 -12.61 27.24 -19.29
CA LEU A 20 -13.93 26.68 -19.63
C LEU A 20 -14.03 26.19 -21.10
N VAL A 21 -14.75 25.07 -21.33
CA VAL A 21 -15.48 24.81 -22.59
C VAL A 21 -16.88 24.26 -22.29
N ARG A 22 -17.87 24.84 -22.99
CA ARG A 22 -19.32 24.62 -22.93
C ARG A 22 -19.73 23.17 -23.23
N ALA A 23 -20.62 22.61 -22.42
CA ALA A 23 -21.50 21.52 -22.82
C ALA A 23 -22.96 22.02 -22.82
N ALA A 24 -23.61 21.85 -23.96
CA ALA A 24 -25.03 22.12 -24.18
C ALA A 24 -25.91 21.05 -23.51
N ASP A 25 -27.15 21.46 -23.19
CA ASP A 25 -28.24 20.70 -22.53
C ASP A 25 -28.28 19.18 -22.72
N PRO A 26 -28.58 18.45 -21.63
CA PRO A 26 -29.48 17.30 -21.70
C PRO A 26 -30.72 17.51 -20.81
N ALA A 27 -31.88 17.16 -21.36
CA ALA A 27 -33.18 17.14 -20.68
C ALA A 27 -33.15 16.43 -19.30
N PRO A 28 -34.02 16.81 -18.34
CA PRO A 28 -33.96 16.31 -16.97
C PRO A 28 -34.27 14.80 -16.88
N GLY A 29 -33.39 14.05 -16.21
CA GLY A 29 -33.59 12.65 -15.83
C GLY A 29 -33.41 12.45 -14.33
N CYS A 30 -34.06 11.44 -13.75
CA CYS A 30 -33.90 11.07 -12.34
C CYS A 30 -32.89 9.92 -12.20
N ALA A 31 -31.84 10.13 -11.40
CA ALA A 31 -30.81 9.15 -11.10
C ALA A 31 -30.86 8.76 -9.61
N ASN A 32 -30.82 7.45 -9.33
CA ASN A 32 -30.74 6.91 -7.97
C ASN A 32 -29.28 6.58 -7.64
N PHE A 33 -28.72 7.13 -6.57
CA PHE A 33 -27.29 7.01 -6.23
C PHE A 33 -27.04 6.09 -5.04
N ASP A 34 -25.98 5.28 -5.13
CA ASP A 34 -25.33 4.65 -3.99
C ASP A 34 -24.23 5.58 -3.43
N LEU A 35 -24.35 6.05 -2.19
CA LEU A 35 -23.41 6.98 -1.54
C LEU A 35 -22.20 6.26 -0.94
N SER A 36 -22.18 4.92 -0.97
CA SER A 36 -20.99 4.13 -0.62
C SER A 36 -20.06 3.89 -1.82
N GLU A 37 -20.56 4.06 -3.05
CA GLU A 37 -19.82 3.74 -4.28
C GLU A 37 -19.92 4.83 -5.39
N GLU A 38 -20.68 5.92 -5.20
CA GLU A 38 -21.05 6.92 -6.22
C GLU A 38 -21.68 6.35 -7.51
N ASN A 39 -22.12 5.09 -7.51
CA ASN A 39 -22.74 4.47 -8.68
C ASN A 39 -24.23 4.85 -8.82
N THR A 40 -24.65 5.13 -10.05
CA THR A 40 -26.08 5.31 -10.38
C THR A 40 -26.74 3.94 -10.50
N LEU A 41 -27.50 3.53 -9.48
CA LEU A 41 -28.14 2.22 -9.41
C LEU A 41 -29.27 2.05 -10.44
N LEU A 42 -29.94 3.13 -10.82
CA LEU A 42 -31.06 3.10 -11.78
C LEU A 42 -31.21 4.47 -12.46
N ASN A 43 -31.29 4.49 -13.80
CA ASN A 43 -31.47 5.72 -14.58
C ASN A 43 -32.86 5.74 -15.24
N LEU A 44 -33.78 6.55 -14.71
CA LEU A 44 -35.18 6.57 -15.15
C LEU A 44 -35.43 7.79 -16.04
N LYS A 45 -36.03 7.57 -17.22
CA LYS A 45 -36.53 8.64 -18.12
C LYS A 45 -38.04 8.83 -17.95
N PRO A 46 -38.53 9.55 -16.93
CA PRO A 46 -39.91 9.99 -16.90
C PRO A 46 -40.18 11.01 -18.03
N GLY A 47 -41.44 11.19 -18.40
CA GLY A 47 -41.83 12.03 -19.54
C GLY A 47 -41.38 13.50 -19.40
N THR A 48 -41.51 14.25 -20.50
CA THR A 48 -40.99 15.62 -20.75
C THR A 48 -41.56 16.75 -19.85
N SER A 49 -41.82 16.50 -18.57
CA SER A 49 -42.47 17.39 -17.62
C SER A 49 -41.45 17.95 -16.61
N ASN A 50 -41.39 19.27 -16.44
CA ASN A 50 -40.39 19.96 -15.61
C ASN A 50 -40.61 19.85 -14.08
N GLU A 51 -41.68 19.22 -13.62
CA GLU A 51 -41.91 18.93 -12.19
C GLU A 51 -41.99 17.41 -12.00
N ILE A 52 -40.99 16.85 -11.30
CA ILE A 52 -40.90 15.42 -10.99
C ILE A 52 -40.78 15.24 -9.47
N LEU A 53 -41.69 14.47 -8.87
CA LEU A 53 -41.69 14.07 -7.46
C LEU A 53 -41.36 12.58 -7.33
N THR A 54 -40.40 12.24 -6.47
CA THR A 54 -39.94 10.85 -6.26
C THR A 54 -40.09 10.42 -4.80
N VAL A 55 -40.68 9.25 -4.55
CA VAL A 55 -40.85 8.70 -3.20
C VAL A 55 -40.46 7.22 -3.17
N PHE A 56 -39.55 6.87 -2.26
CA PHE A 56 -39.24 5.48 -1.90
C PHE A 56 -40.22 4.96 -0.86
N SER A 57 -40.46 3.65 -0.86
CA SER A 57 -40.96 2.96 0.34
C SER A 57 -39.86 2.90 1.40
N ASP A 58 -40.18 2.92 2.70
CA ASP A 58 -39.16 2.93 3.77
C ASP A 58 -38.34 1.62 3.80
N ASP A 59 -38.91 0.49 3.33
CA ASP A 59 -38.20 -0.77 3.11
C ASP A 59 -37.32 -0.78 1.85
N ARG A 60 -37.34 0.33 1.08
CA ARG A 60 -36.61 0.60 -0.16
C ARG A 60 -36.86 -0.40 -1.30
N SER A 61 -37.92 -1.20 -1.20
CA SER A 61 -38.27 -2.18 -2.22
C SER A 61 -38.90 -1.54 -3.47
N ARG A 62 -39.48 -0.34 -3.33
CA ARG A 62 -40.14 0.37 -4.44
C ARG A 62 -39.78 1.86 -4.52
N LEU A 63 -39.68 2.36 -5.75
CA LEU A 63 -39.51 3.78 -6.07
C LEU A 63 -40.69 4.24 -6.91
N THR A 64 -41.41 5.28 -6.48
CA THR A 64 -42.50 5.86 -7.27
C THR A 64 -42.11 7.24 -7.76
N VAL A 65 -42.12 7.43 -9.09
CA VAL A 65 -41.79 8.67 -9.80
C VAL A 65 -43.07 9.27 -10.36
N MET A 66 -43.28 10.57 -10.17
CA MET A 66 -44.53 11.24 -10.49
C MET A 66 -44.26 12.52 -11.26
N ASP A 67 -45.08 12.79 -12.27
CA ASP A 67 -45.04 14.01 -13.08
C ASP A 67 -46.46 14.58 -13.29
N SER A 68 -46.55 15.69 -14.02
CA SER A 68 -47.83 16.37 -14.33
C SER A 68 -48.81 15.53 -15.18
N LYS A 69 -48.37 14.40 -15.74
CA LYS A 69 -49.13 13.50 -16.63
C LYS A 69 -49.47 12.15 -15.98
N GLY A 70 -48.91 11.82 -14.81
CA GLY A 70 -49.24 10.63 -14.04
C GLY A 70 -48.12 10.18 -13.11
N ALA A 71 -48.25 8.97 -12.56
CA ALA A 71 -47.24 8.37 -11.69
C ALA A 71 -46.79 7.01 -12.24
N THR A 72 -45.57 6.59 -11.92
CA THR A 72 -45.05 5.26 -12.27
C THR A 72 -44.28 4.70 -11.08
N SER A 73 -44.65 3.51 -10.63
CA SER A 73 -43.98 2.81 -9.52
C SER A 73 -43.08 1.71 -10.06
N PHE A 74 -41.85 1.66 -9.56
CA PHE A 74 -40.78 0.76 -9.95
C PHE A 74 -40.45 -0.17 -8.78
N ASP A 75 -40.37 -1.47 -9.03
CA ASP A 75 -39.74 -2.40 -8.11
C ASP A 75 -38.21 -2.29 -8.25
N VAL A 76 -37.52 -1.97 -7.14
CA VAL A 76 -36.11 -1.55 -7.16
C VAL A 76 -35.18 -2.72 -7.44
N LYS A 77 -35.57 -3.96 -7.07
CA LYS A 77 -34.75 -5.16 -7.30
C LYS A 77 -34.93 -5.75 -8.69
N SER A 78 -36.16 -5.78 -9.20
CA SER A 78 -36.48 -6.40 -10.49
C SER A 78 -36.51 -5.42 -11.65
N GLY A 79 -36.58 -4.12 -11.39
CA GLY A 79 -36.69 -3.07 -12.42
C GLY A 79 -38.05 -3.01 -13.11
N GLN A 80 -39.01 -3.88 -12.76
CA GLN A 80 -40.34 -3.85 -13.34
C GLN A 80 -41.09 -2.58 -12.95
N SER A 81 -41.72 -1.94 -13.94
CA SER A 81 -42.47 -0.70 -13.74
C SER A 81 -43.98 -0.92 -13.92
N ARG A 82 -44.76 -0.17 -13.16
CA ARG A 82 -46.22 -0.13 -13.24
C ARG A 82 -46.67 1.32 -13.34
N LYS A 83 -47.32 1.67 -14.45
CA LYS A 83 -47.91 3.00 -14.65
C LYS A 83 -49.17 3.16 -13.82
N LEU A 84 -49.27 4.26 -13.10
CA LEU A 84 -50.35 4.62 -12.21
C LEU A 84 -51.11 5.80 -12.83
N GLU A 85 -52.35 5.57 -13.26
CA GLU A 85 -53.21 6.64 -13.75
C GLU A 85 -53.70 7.49 -12.58
N LEU A 86 -53.08 8.66 -12.46
CA LEU A 86 -53.34 9.65 -11.45
C LEU A 86 -53.62 10.99 -12.14
N GLY A 87 -54.55 11.79 -11.57
CA GLY A 87 -54.81 13.15 -12.04
C GLY A 87 -53.69 14.12 -11.67
N ASN A 88 -53.96 15.43 -11.70
CA ASN A 88 -52.98 16.44 -11.27
C ASN A 88 -52.69 16.31 -9.77
N ILE A 89 -51.44 15.98 -9.41
CA ILE A 89 -50.98 15.75 -8.03
C ILE A 89 -49.89 16.76 -7.68
N TYR A 90 -49.90 17.24 -6.44
CA TYR A 90 -48.90 18.22 -5.95
C TYR A 90 -48.07 17.76 -4.75
N LEU A 91 -48.49 16.72 -3.99
CA LEU A 91 -47.82 16.26 -2.77
C LEU A 91 -48.14 14.78 -2.50
N THR A 92 -47.15 14.02 -2.02
CA THR A 92 -47.25 12.56 -1.85
C THR A 92 -46.33 12.00 -0.76
N GLN A 93 -46.75 10.95 -0.05
CA GLN A 93 -45.94 10.24 0.95
C GLN A 93 -46.29 8.73 0.99
N SER A 94 -45.27 7.88 1.18
CA SER A 94 -45.42 6.43 1.36
C SER A 94 -45.66 6.09 2.82
N SER A 95 -46.43 5.02 3.09
CA SER A 95 -46.41 4.39 4.41
C SER A 95 -45.06 3.70 4.66
N PRO A 96 -44.66 3.51 5.94
CA PRO A 96 -43.41 2.84 6.28
C PRO A 96 -43.29 1.38 5.82
N ASP A 97 -44.42 0.71 5.57
CA ASP A 97 -44.44 -0.65 5.02
C ASP A 97 -44.47 -0.68 3.48
N GLY A 98 -44.46 0.48 2.82
CA GLY A 98 -44.49 0.61 1.36
C GLY A 98 -45.80 0.22 0.68
N LYS A 99 -46.84 -0.13 1.45
CA LYS A 99 -48.09 -0.68 0.93
C LYS A 99 -49.14 0.39 0.59
N MET A 100 -49.00 1.60 1.11
CA MET A 100 -49.97 2.68 0.95
C MET A 100 -49.28 3.94 0.42
N LEU A 101 -49.95 4.65 -0.47
CA LEU A 101 -49.53 5.96 -0.97
C LEU A 101 -50.63 6.99 -0.73
N SER A 102 -50.32 8.09 -0.05
CA SER A 102 -51.25 9.22 0.09
C SER A 102 -50.82 10.37 -0.81
N PHE A 103 -51.79 11.02 -1.46
CA PHE A 103 -51.52 12.22 -2.26
C PHE A 103 -52.69 13.21 -2.26
N PHE A 104 -52.39 14.47 -2.50
CA PHE A 104 -53.35 15.57 -2.46
C PHE A 104 -53.62 16.15 -3.86
N ASP A 105 -54.90 16.26 -4.22
CA ASP A 105 -55.37 16.96 -5.43
C ASP A 105 -55.87 18.35 -5.04
N PRO A 106 -55.10 19.43 -5.31
CA PRO A 106 -55.48 20.78 -4.93
C PRO A 106 -56.64 21.35 -5.76
N ARG A 107 -56.88 20.83 -6.97
CA ARG A 107 -58.01 21.29 -7.81
C ARG A 107 -59.34 20.77 -7.25
N LYS A 108 -59.34 19.54 -6.72
CA LYS A 108 -60.52 18.89 -6.13
C LYS A 108 -60.64 19.05 -4.62
N LYS A 109 -59.58 19.51 -3.94
CA LYS A 109 -59.48 19.61 -2.47
C LYS A 109 -59.73 18.27 -1.76
N GLU A 110 -59.24 17.20 -2.35
CA GLU A 110 -59.39 15.83 -1.85
C GLU A 110 -58.02 15.22 -1.56
N THR A 111 -57.93 14.48 -0.46
CA THR A 111 -56.82 13.55 -0.21
C THR A 111 -57.25 12.17 -0.66
N ILE A 112 -56.41 11.54 -1.47
CA ILE A 112 -56.61 10.19 -1.97
C ILE A 112 -55.55 9.30 -1.31
N VAL A 113 -56.01 8.20 -0.70
CA VAL A 113 -55.13 7.18 -0.14
C VAL A 113 -55.33 5.90 -0.95
N TRP A 114 -54.24 5.41 -1.53
CA TRP A 114 -54.23 4.23 -2.38
C TRP A 114 -53.51 3.08 -1.69
N ASP A 115 -54.23 1.97 -1.50
CA ASP A 115 -53.65 0.68 -1.15
C ASP A 115 -53.05 0.04 -2.40
N LEU A 116 -51.72 -0.01 -2.46
CA LEU A 116 -50.95 -0.51 -3.60
C LEU A 116 -50.99 -2.05 -3.70
N VAL A 117 -51.38 -2.74 -2.62
CA VAL A 117 -51.47 -4.22 -2.57
C VAL A 117 -52.84 -4.69 -3.04
N LYS A 118 -53.91 -4.03 -2.58
CA LYS A 118 -55.30 -4.38 -2.93
C LYS A 118 -55.83 -3.62 -4.14
N ASP A 119 -55.04 -2.69 -4.66
CA ASP A 119 -55.38 -1.79 -5.76
C ASP A 119 -56.69 -1.02 -5.56
N LYS A 120 -56.94 -0.59 -4.32
CA LYS A 120 -58.18 0.10 -3.92
C LYS A 120 -57.89 1.53 -3.51
N LYS A 121 -58.61 2.48 -4.12
CA LYS A 121 -58.53 3.90 -3.80
C LYS A 121 -59.61 4.27 -2.79
N SER A 122 -59.24 4.90 -1.69
CA SER A 122 -60.17 5.58 -0.78
C SER A 122 -60.03 7.09 -0.96
N ARG A 123 -61.17 7.79 -1.01
CA ARG A 123 -61.22 9.25 -1.19
C ARG A 123 -61.85 9.87 0.03
N THR A 124 -61.25 10.94 0.54
CA THR A 124 -61.84 11.72 1.63
C THR A 124 -61.94 13.17 1.19
N LYS A 125 -63.17 13.71 1.13
CA LYS A 125 -63.42 15.13 0.89
C LYS A 125 -63.09 15.93 2.15
N SER A 126 -62.27 16.97 2.00
CA SER A 126 -61.91 17.85 3.11
C SER A 126 -62.80 19.10 3.10
N SER A 127 -63.45 19.41 4.23
CA SER A 127 -64.48 20.47 4.34
C SER A 127 -63.94 21.85 4.76
N GLY A 128 -62.67 22.17 4.49
CA GLY A 128 -62.01 23.40 4.97
C GLY A 128 -61.73 24.45 3.88
N LYS A 129 -62.13 25.71 4.12
CA LYS A 129 -61.77 26.88 3.29
C LYS A 129 -60.42 27.47 3.74
N THR A 130 -59.31 26.94 3.23
CA THR A 130 -58.01 27.62 2.94
C THR A 130 -56.92 26.55 2.71
N GLY A 131 -55.98 26.85 1.82
CA GLY A 131 -55.13 25.86 1.13
C GLY A 131 -54.14 25.07 2.01
N SER A 132 -53.76 23.90 1.48
CA SER A 132 -52.75 22.96 1.99
C SER A 132 -53.18 22.10 3.19
N ILE A 133 -54.03 21.10 2.94
CA ILE A 133 -54.28 20.00 3.90
C ILE A 133 -53.32 18.86 3.53
N ARG A 134 -52.27 18.66 4.34
CA ARG A 134 -51.36 17.50 4.27
C ARG A 134 -51.78 16.48 5.33
N LYS A 135 -52.23 15.30 4.92
CA LYS A 135 -52.49 14.15 5.81
C LYS A 135 -51.37 13.13 5.61
N VAL A 136 -50.64 12.83 6.67
CA VAL A 136 -49.49 11.91 6.66
C VAL A 136 -49.81 10.70 7.53
N ILE A 137 -49.59 9.49 7.01
CA ILE A 137 -49.67 8.24 7.78
C ILE A 137 -48.25 7.69 7.89
N ALA A 138 -47.50 8.18 8.88
CA ALA A 138 -46.27 7.55 9.34
C ALA A 138 -46.56 7.06 10.76
N SER A 139 -46.58 5.74 10.95
CA SER A 139 -46.70 5.05 12.25
C SER A 139 -47.62 5.73 13.29
N SER A 140 -48.92 5.44 13.26
CA SER A 140 -49.89 5.68 14.36
C SER A 140 -50.13 7.12 14.88
N ILE A 141 -49.50 8.18 14.35
CA ILE A 141 -49.63 9.56 14.88
C ILE A 141 -50.21 10.51 13.82
N ASP A 142 -51.38 11.11 14.10
CA ASP A 142 -52.07 12.07 13.19
C ASP A 142 -51.48 13.48 13.32
N ILE A 143 -50.82 13.98 12.26
CA ILE A 143 -50.28 15.36 12.21
C ILE A 143 -50.99 16.15 11.12
N ARG A 144 -51.59 17.30 11.47
CA ARG A 144 -52.34 18.16 10.54
C ARG A 144 -52.27 19.65 10.88
N LYS A 145 -52.17 20.51 9.87
CA LYS A 145 -52.27 21.97 10.02
C LYS A 145 -53.73 22.38 10.26
N THR A 146 -53.98 23.22 11.27
CA THR A 146 -55.30 23.77 11.62
C THR A 146 -55.30 25.29 11.45
N ALA A 147 -56.47 25.93 11.58
CA ALA A 147 -56.56 27.39 11.54
C ALA A 147 -55.80 28.09 12.69
N GLU A 148 -55.53 27.36 13.79
CA GLU A 148 -54.89 27.87 15.01
C GLU A 148 -53.40 27.47 15.12
N GLY A 149 -52.90 26.60 14.23
CA GLY A 149 -51.51 26.16 14.19
C GLY A 149 -51.33 24.72 13.70
N LEU A 150 -50.67 23.85 14.46
CA LEU A 150 -50.33 22.47 14.07
C LEU A 150 -50.83 21.46 15.12
N GLN A 151 -51.67 20.51 14.72
CA GLN A 151 -52.14 19.40 15.55
C GLN A 151 -51.18 18.21 15.40
N VAL A 152 -50.67 17.66 16.51
CA VAL A 152 -49.79 16.49 16.56
C VAL A 152 -50.37 15.48 17.56
N GLY A 153 -51.00 14.42 17.05
CA GLY A 153 -51.77 13.48 17.88
C GLY A 153 -52.88 14.22 18.64
N LYS A 154 -52.85 14.16 19.99
CA LYS A 154 -53.82 14.86 20.86
C LYS A 154 -53.41 16.31 21.19
N PHE A 155 -52.23 16.77 20.78
CA PHE A 155 -51.67 18.06 21.18
C PHE A 155 -51.85 19.12 20.08
N GLN A 156 -52.23 20.35 20.49
CA GLN A 156 -52.41 21.50 19.59
C GLN A 156 -51.31 22.53 19.83
N ILE A 157 -50.55 22.85 18.79
CA ILE A 157 -49.44 23.82 18.83
C ILE A 157 -49.96 25.12 18.21
N LYS A 158 -49.97 26.21 18.99
CA LYS A 158 -50.35 27.53 18.49
C LYS A 158 -49.21 28.13 17.67
N LEU A 159 -49.51 28.54 16.45
CA LEU A 159 -48.56 29.24 15.57
C LEU A 159 -49.09 30.64 15.24
N ALA A 160 -48.20 31.56 14.87
CA ALA A 160 -48.60 32.88 14.42
C ALA A 160 -49.51 32.78 13.19
N PRO A 161 -50.57 33.61 13.06
CA PRO A 161 -51.45 33.59 11.91
C PRO A 161 -50.66 33.77 10.60
N GLY A 162 -50.81 32.83 9.67
CA GLY A 162 -50.09 32.83 8.40
C GLY A 162 -48.73 32.10 8.40
N ALA A 163 -48.27 31.56 9.54
CA ALA A 163 -47.02 30.79 9.59
C ALA A 163 -47.10 29.47 8.79
N GLU A 164 -46.00 29.12 8.13
CA GLU A 164 -45.83 27.84 7.41
C GLU A 164 -44.85 26.94 8.17
N PRO A 165 -45.34 25.98 8.98
CA PRO A 165 -44.46 25.11 9.74
C PRO A 165 -43.84 23.99 8.89
N GLN A 166 -42.56 23.72 9.09
CA GLN A 166 -41.90 22.49 8.68
C GLN A 166 -41.77 21.56 9.89
N TRP A 167 -41.91 20.24 9.70
CA TRP A 167 -41.77 19.27 10.79
C TRP A 167 -41.12 17.96 10.34
N VAL A 168 -40.41 17.31 11.26
CA VAL A 168 -39.87 15.95 11.11
C VAL A 168 -40.07 15.15 12.40
N VAL A 169 -40.24 13.84 12.26
CA VAL A 169 -40.43 12.91 13.40
C VAL A 169 -39.13 12.13 13.59
N ASN A 170 -38.72 11.91 14.84
CA ASN A 170 -37.53 11.14 15.13
C ASN A 170 -37.73 9.64 14.77
N PRO A 171 -36.66 8.88 14.53
CA PRO A 171 -36.76 7.47 14.14
C PRO A 171 -37.50 6.57 15.15
N SER A 172 -37.52 6.93 16.43
CA SER A 172 -38.28 6.19 17.46
C SER A 172 -39.78 6.53 17.51
N GLY A 173 -40.24 7.53 16.74
CA GLY A 173 -41.65 7.94 16.70
C GLY A 173 -42.14 8.62 17.99
N GLN A 174 -41.23 9.03 18.88
CA GLN A 174 -41.55 9.59 20.20
C GLN A 174 -41.38 11.11 20.27
N THR A 175 -40.71 11.74 19.32
CA THR A 175 -40.46 13.18 19.32
C THR A 175 -40.69 13.80 17.94
N VAL A 176 -41.40 14.93 17.89
CA VAL A 176 -41.56 15.75 16.69
C VAL A 176 -40.76 17.04 16.83
N ALA A 177 -39.93 17.35 15.83
CA ALA A 177 -39.29 18.65 15.70
C ALA A 177 -40.11 19.52 14.74
N VAL A 178 -40.44 20.74 15.15
CA VAL A 178 -41.25 21.71 14.38
C VAL A 178 -40.51 23.04 14.30
N THR A 179 -40.45 23.65 13.13
CA THR A 179 -39.93 25.01 12.93
C THR A 179 -40.88 25.87 12.09
N THR A 180 -40.87 27.17 12.34
CA THR A 180 -41.61 28.19 11.56
C THR A 180 -40.69 29.34 11.11
N GLY A 181 -39.38 29.18 11.23
CA GLY A 181 -38.39 30.23 11.00
C GLY A 181 -37.03 29.87 11.60
N LYS A 182 -36.57 30.62 12.61
CA LYS A 182 -35.20 30.53 13.16
C LYS A 182 -35.03 29.58 14.35
N ASP A 183 -36.14 29.13 14.93
CA ASP A 183 -36.16 28.32 16.14
C ASP A 183 -36.77 26.94 15.86
N VAL A 184 -36.30 25.94 16.60
CA VAL A 184 -36.80 24.56 16.53
C VAL A 184 -37.48 24.21 17.84
N GLN A 185 -38.72 23.74 17.77
CA GLN A 185 -39.48 23.22 18.90
C GLN A 185 -39.48 21.70 18.86
N LEU A 186 -38.99 21.06 19.91
CA LEU A 186 -39.01 19.61 20.09
C LEU A 186 -40.17 19.23 20.99
N ILE A 187 -40.97 18.28 20.56
CA ILE A 187 -42.22 17.90 21.20
C ILE A 187 -42.19 16.41 21.47
N ASP A 188 -42.17 16.04 22.73
CA ASP A 188 -42.32 14.65 23.16
C ASP A 188 -43.79 14.24 23.05
N ILE A 189 -44.07 13.19 22.30
CA ILE A 189 -45.42 12.75 21.92
C ILE A 189 -46.08 11.96 23.07
N GLY A 190 -45.29 11.38 23.97
CA GLY A 190 -45.81 10.67 25.15
C GLY A 190 -46.24 11.62 26.27
N THR A 191 -45.49 12.71 26.46
CA THR A 191 -45.63 13.63 27.62
C THR A 191 -46.19 15.00 27.26
N GLY A 192 -46.16 15.39 25.97
CA GLY A 192 -46.59 16.72 25.50
C GLY A 192 -45.61 17.84 25.85
N LYS A 193 -44.42 17.52 26.38
CA LYS A 193 -43.42 18.52 26.78
C LYS A 193 -42.78 19.16 25.53
N VAL A 194 -42.77 20.49 25.50
CA VAL A 194 -42.17 21.27 24.41
C VAL A 194 -40.86 21.91 24.87
N GLN A 195 -39.81 21.71 24.10
CA GLN A 195 -38.50 22.34 24.31
C GLN A 195 -38.12 23.16 23.08
N SER A 196 -37.95 24.47 23.26
CA SER A 196 -37.49 25.35 22.19
C SER A 196 -35.97 25.46 22.19
N VAL A 197 -35.36 25.26 21.04
CA VAL A 197 -33.92 25.41 20.80
C VAL A 197 -33.71 26.59 19.86
N ARG A 198 -32.94 27.58 20.32
CA ARG A 198 -32.58 28.76 19.54
C ARG A 198 -31.39 28.45 18.64
N THR A 199 -31.54 28.58 17.33
CA THR A 199 -30.54 28.01 16.40
C THR A 199 -29.68 29.04 15.68
N GLY A 200 -30.12 30.31 15.59
CA GLY A 200 -29.32 31.41 15.05
C GLY A 200 -30.14 32.59 14.49
N ALA A 201 -29.52 33.41 13.65
CA ALA A 201 -30.11 34.65 13.11
C ALA A 201 -30.76 34.51 11.72
N ARG A 202 -30.67 33.34 11.06
CA ARG A 202 -31.23 33.04 9.73
C ARG A 202 -32.32 31.97 9.80
N ASP A 203 -33.24 31.98 8.84
CA ASP A 203 -34.36 31.03 8.79
C ASP A 203 -33.88 29.62 8.38
N ILE A 204 -34.54 28.61 8.93
CA ILE A 204 -34.25 27.19 8.68
C ILE A 204 -34.93 26.79 7.37
N GLU A 205 -34.12 26.34 6.41
CA GLU A 205 -34.58 25.91 5.08
C GLU A 205 -34.89 24.41 5.04
N ALA A 206 -34.13 23.59 5.79
CA ALA A 206 -34.34 22.15 5.91
C ALA A 206 -33.93 21.59 7.30
N MET A 207 -34.59 20.51 7.72
CA MET A 207 -34.39 19.84 9.02
C MET A 207 -34.46 18.30 8.91
N GLU A 208 -33.62 17.57 9.65
CA GLU A 208 -33.62 16.10 9.73
C GLU A 208 -33.13 15.54 11.07
N PHE A 209 -33.66 14.39 11.50
CA PHE A 209 -33.08 13.59 12.58
C PHE A 209 -32.05 12.58 12.07
N PHE A 210 -30.93 12.45 12.79
CA PHE A 210 -30.03 11.31 12.68
C PHE A 210 -30.60 10.08 13.40
N ASP A 211 -30.10 8.90 13.04
CA ASP A 211 -30.42 7.62 13.68
C ASP A 211 -30.09 7.62 15.19
N ASP A 212 -29.19 8.50 15.64
CA ASP A 212 -28.75 8.68 17.03
C ASP A 212 -29.44 9.83 17.78
N HIS A 213 -30.58 10.31 17.28
CA HIS A 213 -31.45 11.34 17.86
C HIS A 213 -30.92 12.79 17.83
N ARG A 214 -29.79 13.06 17.16
CA ARG A 214 -29.35 14.44 16.87
C ARG A 214 -30.15 15.04 15.71
N ILE A 215 -30.17 16.38 15.59
CA ILE A 215 -30.91 17.06 14.50
C ILE A 215 -29.93 17.86 13.64
N LEU A 216 -29.98 17.63 12.33
CA LEU A 216 -29.32 18.44 11.31
C LEU A 216 -30.24 19.56 10.85
N LEU A 217 -29.72 20.79 10.83
CA LEU A 217 -30.40 21.99 10.37
C LEU A 217 -29.61 22.63 9.23
N GLN A 218 -30.31 23.05 8.19
CA GLN A 218 -29.77 23.87 7.11
C GLN A 218 -30.31 25.30 7.20
N THR A 219 -29.42 26.28 7.24
CA THR A 219 -29.76 27.72 7.21
C THR A 219 -28.93 28.39 6.12
N GLY A 220 -29.50 28.61 4.94
CA GLY A 220 -28.75 29.01 3.74
C GLY A 220 -27.67 27.98 3.39
N THR A 221 -26.40 28.42 3.31
CA THR A 221 -25.24 27.56 3.00
C THR A 221 -24.63 26.86 4.21
N GLN A 222 -25.18 27.06 5.41
CA GLN A 222 -24.63 26.48 6.65
C GLN A 222 -25.42 25.27 7.11
N LEU A 223 -24.70 24.21 7.50
CA LEU A 223 -25.23 23.01 8.16
C LEU A 223 -24.85 23.04 9.64
N LYS A 224 -25.83 22.78 10.51
CA LYS A 224 -25.66 22.78 11.96
C LYS A 224 -26.26 21.53 12.57
N VAL A 225 -25.47 20.81 13.37
CA VAL A 225 -25.97 19.68 14.17
C VAL A 225 -26.27 20.16 15.58
N ILE A 226 -27.49 19.95 16.05
CA ILE A 226 -27.89 20.21 17.43
C ILE A 226 -28.12 18.89 18.17
N THR A 227 -27.55 18.80 19.36
CA THR A 227 -27.75 17.70 20.29
C THR A 227 -28.63 18.22 21.43
N PRO A 228 -29.88 17.74 21.58
CA PRO A 228 -30.76 18.19 22.65
C PRO A 228 -30.15 17.85 24.03
N ALA A 229 -29.96 18.84 24.90
CA ALA A 229 -29.42 18.60 26.24
C ALA A 229 -30.49 18.00 27.18
N SER A 230 -30.14 16.88 27.81
CA SER A 230 -30.79 16.21 28.95
C SER A 230 -32.22 15.68 28.79
N PHE A 231 -32.32 14.37 28.53
CA PHE A 231 -33.22 13.49 29.29
C PHE A 231 -32.35 12.42 29.98
N CYS A 232 -31.88 12.72 31.19
CA CYS A 232 -31.32 11.73 32.09
C CYS A 232 -32.46 11.11 32.93
N VAL A 233 -32.48 9.79 33.05
CA VAL A 233 -33.00 9.07 34.22
C VAL A 233 -32.03 7.89 34.48
N PRO A 234 -31.78 7.44 35.73
CA PRO A 234 -30.54 7.70 36.47
C PRO A 234 -29.63 6.46 36.60
N ARG A 235 -28.31 6.68 36.77
CA ARG A 235 -27.32 5.64 37.12
C ARG A 235 -27.33 5.30 38.62
N MET A 236 -27.37 4.00 38.90
CA MET A 236 -26.72 3.23 39.98
C MET A 236 -26.52 3.87 41.38
N ARG A 237 -27.18 3.28 42.37
CA ARG A 237 -26.53 2.76 43.61
C ARG A 237 -27.24 1.46 44.02
N VAL A 238 -26.46 0.40 44.21
CA VAL A 238 -26.93 -0.89 44.72
C VAL A 238 -27.08 -0.79 46.24
N SER A 239 -28.23 -1.17 46.79
CA SER A 239 -28.29 -1.62 48.19
C SER A 239 -29.41 -2.65 48.41
N THR A 240 -28.96 -3.90 48.53
CA THR A 240 -29.59 -5.07 49.18
C THR A 240 -30.62 -5.92 48.43
N ALA A 241 -30.42 -7.24 48.56
CA ALA A 241 -31.10 -8.34 47.90
C ALA A 241 -32.40 -8.79 48.59
N LYS A 242 -33.21 -7.85 49.11
CA LYS A 242 -34.42 -8.21 49.90
C LYS A 242 -35.77 -7.78 49.32
N ASP A 243 -35.81 -6.96 48.27
CA ASP A 243 -37.09 -6.53 47.65
C ASP A 243 -37.38 -7.23 46.31
N CYS A 244 -36.87 -8.45 46.13
CA CYS A 244 -37.10 -9.28 44.94
C CYS A 244 -38.49 -9.96 44.91
N ALA A 245 -39.43 -9.58 45.78
CA ALA A 245 -40.68 -10.32 45.94
C ALA A 245 -41.83 -9.42 46.41
N GLU A 246 -42.36 -8.54 45.55
CA GLU A 246 -43.73 -7.99 45.68
C GLU A 246 -44.19 -7.14 44.46
N CYS A 247 -43.85 -7.56 43.23
CA CYS A 247 -44.58 -7.13 42.02
C CYS A 247 -44.94 -8.30 41.10
N LEU A 248 -45.06 -9.49 41.70
CA LEU A 248 -45.87 -10.60 41.21
C LEU A 248 -47.09 -10.70 42.12
N ALA A 249 -48.21 -10.08 41.75
CA ALA A 249 -49.55 -10.56 42.12
C ALA A 249 -50.65 -9.69 41.48
N GLY A 250 -51.46 -10.32 40.62
CA GLY A 250 -52.69 -9.77 40.05
C GLY A 250 -52.82 -10.10 38.56
N TYR A 251 -52.80 -11.38 38.16
CA TYR A 251 -54.01 -12.21 37.88
C TYR A 251 -54.99 -11.54 36.91
N SER A 252 -55.48 -12.15 35.82
CA SER A 252 -55.39 -13.51 35.28
C SER A 252 -56.28 -13.53 34.04
N ASP A 253 -55.85 -14.13 32.92
CA ASP A 253 -56.55 -15.26 32.29
C ASP A 253 -55.99 -15.66 30.92
N ILE A 254 -55.71 -16.96 30.83
CA ILE A 254 -56.08 -17.87 29.74
C ILE A 254 -55.24 -17.87 28.44
N SER A 255 -54.27 -18.81 28.47
CA SER A 255 -53.94 -19.81 27.43
C SER A 255 -53.45 -19.36 26.06
N ASP A 256 -52.14 -19.48 25.81
CA ASP A 256 -51.62 -20.75 25.28
C ASP A 256 -50.08 -20.81 25.39
N VAL A 257 -49.65 -21.79 26.18
CA VAL A 257 -48.31 -22.37 26.18
C VAL A 257 -48.31 -23.52 25.18
N ARG A 258 -47.31 -23.54 24.29
CA ARG A 258 -46.47 -24.72 23.96
C ARG A 258 -45.18 -24.18 23.34
N ASP A 259 -43.95 -24.55 23.67
CA ASP A 259 -43.32 -25.28 24.79
C ASP A 259 -41.81 -25.15 24.48
N ILE A 260 -40.97 -24.56 25.34
CA ILE A 260 -39.49 -24.56 25.19
C ILE A 260 -38.80 -25.12 26.45
N GLU A 261 -39.56 -25.62 27.44
CA GLU A 261 -38.95 -26.38 28.54
C GLU A 261 -38.58 -27.82 28.15
N ALA A 262 -39.00 -28.31 26.98
CA ALA A 262 -38.64 -29.61 26.46
C ALA A 262 -37.58 -29.53 25.35
N VAL A 263 -36.41 -28.96 25.65
CA VAL A 263 -35.20 -29.35 24.91
C VAL A 263 -34.32 -30.06 25.91
N HIS A 264 -34.43 -31.39 25.92
CA HIS A 264 -33.50 -32.28 26.60
C HIS A 264 -32.08 -31.72 26.48
N ARG A 265 -31.26 -31.84 27.54
CA ARG A 265 -29.80 -31.52 27.48
C ARG A 265 -29.06 -32.18 26.29
N ASN A 266 -29.69 -33.13 25.59
CA ASN A 266 -29.20 -33.79 24.39
C ASN A 266 -29.84 -33.32 23.07
N GLY A 267 -30.90 -32.49 23.09
CA GLY A 267 -31.70 -32.07 21.93
C GLY A 267 -31.32 -30.69 21.34
N LEU A 268 -30.41 -29.94 21.96
CA LEU A 268 -29.92 -28.66 21.44
C LEU A 268 -29.14 -28.79 20.11
N CYS A 269 -28.72 -30.00 19.74
CA CYS A 269 -27.83 -30.26 18.62
C CYS A 269 -28.50 -30.91 17.40
N ASP A 270 -29.83 -31.04 17.37
CA ASP A 270 -30.53 -31.67 16.26
C ASP A 270 -30.51 -30.81 14.98
N SER A 271 -30.02 -31.42 13.89
CA SER A 271 -29.25 -30.73 12.85
C SER A 271 -30.03 -30.01 11.72
N GLU A 272 -31.34 -30.27 11.55
CA GLU A 272 -32.15 -29.66 10.49
C GLU A 272 -33.00 -28.46 10.94
N TYR A 273 -33.39 -28.41 12.22
CA TYR A 273 -34.29 -27.37 12.75
C TYR A 273 -33.58 -26.03 13.04
N VAL A 274 -32.27 -26.03 13.25
CA VAL A 274 -31.49 -24.85 13.70
C VAL A 274 -30.98 -23.99 12.53
N ARG A 275 -30.61 -24.58 11.38
CA ARG A 275 -30.01 -23.83 10.25
C ARG A 275 -30.94 -22.80 9.60
N SER A 276 -32.25 -23.09 9.51
CA SER A 276 -33.22 -22.23 8.82
C SER A 276 -33.69 -21.04 9.67
N ARG A 277 -33.61 -21.16 11.00
CA ARG A 277 -33.97 -20.08 11.95
C ARG A 277 -32.77 -19.18 12.28
N TRP A 278 -31.56 -19.75 12.37
CA TRP A 278 -30.36 -18.98 12.70
C TRP A 278 -29.95 -17.98 11.64
N ALA A 279 -30.04 -18.34 10.36
CA ALA A 279 -29.81 -17.40 9.26
C ALA A 279 -30.82 -16.24 9.21
N LYS A 280 -31.93 -16.33 9.96
CA LYS A 280 -32.97 -15.29 10.07
C LYS A 280 -32.85 -14.43 11.33
N GLU A 281 -32.13 -14.87 12.36
CA GLU A 281 -32.08 -14.21 13.67
C GLU A 281 -30.66 -13.74 14.08
N SER A 282 -29.61 -14.04 13.31
CA SER A 282 -28.19 -13.75 13.60
C SER A 282 -27.78 -12.26 13.48
N THR A 283 -28.72 -11.32 13.63
CA THR A 283 -28.35 -9.93 13.94
C THR A 283 -28.22 -9.82 15.44
N LEU A 284 -26.98 -9.95 15.95
CA LEU A 284 -26.67 -9.40 17.26
C LEU A 284 -26.94 -7.89 17.21
N PRO A 285 -27.71 -7.32 18.15
CA PRO A 285 -28.00 -5.90 18.17
C PRO A 285 -26.70 -5.09 18.29
N GLY A 286 -26.59 -3.98 17.55
CA GLY A 286 -25.61 -2.95 17.86
C GLY A 286 -25.91 -2.37 19.25
N GLU A 287 -24.87 -2.31 20.09
CA GLU A 287 -24.78 -1.61 21.39
C GLU A 287 -26.08 -1.59 22.24
N GLY A 288 -26.37 -2.73 22.87
CA GLY A 288 -27.39 -2.87 23.93
C GLY A 288 -27.02 -3.97 24.93
N SER A 289 -27.59 -3.95 26.14
CA SER A 289 -27.35 -4.99 27.17
C SER A 289 -27.89 -6.35 26.72
N PHE A 290 -27.00 -7.34 26.62
CA PHE A 290 -27.38 -8.69 26.22
C PHE A 290 -28.12 -9.43 27.33
N THR A 291 -29.21 -10.13 27.00
CA THR A 291 -29.86 -11.04 27.95
C THR A 291 -29.04 -12.33 28.12
N ALA A 292 -29.13 -12.98 29.28
CA ALA A 292 -28.42 -14.24 29.55
C ALA A 292 -28.76 -15.33 28.51
N GLU A 293 -30.00 -15.34 28.02
CA GLU A 293 -30.47 -16.29 27.00
C GLU A 293 -29.87 -16.00 25.62
N GLN A 294 -29.69 -14.72 25.24
CA GLN A 294 -29.01 -14.35 23.99
C GLN A 294 -27.52 -14.70 24.03
N LEU A 295 -26.87 -14.51 25.17
CA LEU A 295 -25.46 -14.85 25.34
C LEU A 295 -25.23 -16.36 25.30
N LYS A 296 -26.11 -17.18 25.90
CA LYS A 296 -26.06 -18.64 25.78
C LYS A 296 -26.23 -19.12 24.35
N ARG A 297 -27.14 -18.50 23.59
CA ARG A 297 -27.36 -18.80 22.16
C ARG A 297 -26.17 -18.44 21.29
N MET A 298 -25.55 -17.28 21.55
CA MET A 298 -24.31 -16.89 20.90
C MET A 298 -23.16 -17.86 21.23
N LEU A 299 -23.00 -18.31 22.49
CA LEU A 299 -21.98 -19.30 22.84
C LEU A 299 -22.22 -20.64 22.12
N LEU A 300 -23.48 -21.05 21.97
CA LEU A 300 -23.84 -22.22 21.16
C LEU A 300 -23.47 -22.04 19.68
N GLU A 301 -23.51 -20.81 19.15
CA GLU A 301 -23.16 -20.49 17.76
C GLU A 301 -21.66 -20.57 17.51
N LEU A 302 -20.93 -19.95 18.42
CA LEU A 302 -19.48 -19.91 18.40
C LEU A 302 -18.87 -21.29 18.66
N ALA A 303 -19.65 -22.28 19.09
CA ALA A 303 -19.20 -23.67 19.21
C ALA A 303 -18.90 -24.34 17.85
N LYS A 304 -19.35 -23.76 16.73
CA LYS A 304 -19.09 -24.29 15.38
C LYS A 304 -17.81 -23.70 14.77
N PRO A 305 -17.01 -24.49 14.03
CA PRO A 305 -15.78 -23.99 13.42
C PRO A 305 -16.05 -22.92 12.35
N GLY A 306 -15.35 -21.77 12.42
CA GLY A 306 -15.46 -20.67 11.46
C GLY A 306 -16.63 -19.70 11.68
N ALA A 307 -17.38 -19.84 12.77
CA ALA A 307 -18.51 -18.95 13.09
C ALA A 307 -18.08 -17.61 13.74
N PHE A 308 -16.86 -17.55 14.27
CA PHE A 308 -16.38 -16.39 14.99
C PHE A 308 -16.00 -15.24 14.03
N LEU A 309 -16.50 -14.04 14.33
CA LEU A 309 -16.18 -12.78 13.64
C LEU A 309 -15.86 -11.72 14.71
N PRO A 310 -14.60 -11.26 14.85
CA PRO A 310 -14.15 -10.41 15.95
C PRO A 310 -14.99 -9.14 16.14
N GLU A 311 -15.27 -8.40 15.06
CA GLU A 311 -16.00 -7.12 15.10
C GLU A 311 -17.45 -7.26 15.58
N LYS A 312 -18.06 -8.45 15.44
CA LYS A 312 -19.46 -8.71 15.81
C LYS A 312 -19.62 -9.40 17.16
N HIS A 313 -18.72 -10.32 17.48
CA HIS A 313 -18.91 -11.24 18.60
C HIS A 313 -18.07 -10.87 19.83
N LEU A 314 -16.95 -10.16 19.66
CA LEU A 314 -16.05 -9.85 20.78
C LEU A 314 -16.70 -8.96 21.85
N PRO A 315 -17.48 -7.91 21.52
CA PRO A 315 -18.18 -7.11 22.55
C PRO A 315 -19.17 -7.93 23.38
N ALA A 316 -19.86 -8.89 22.75
CA ALA A 316 -20.85 -9.75 23.40
C ALA A 316 -20.21 -10.87 24.23
N LEU A 317 -19.06 -11.41 23.80
CA LEU A 317 -18.26 -12.39 24.56
C LEU A 317 -17.67 -11.77 25.83
N VAL A 318 -17.12 -10.57 25.73
CA VAL A 318 -16.61 -9.80 26.87
C VAL A 318 -17.76 -9.54 27.87
N ALA A 319 -18.91 -9.07 27.38
CA ALA A 319 -20.09 -8.88 28.22
C ALA A 319 -20.58 -10.20 28.88
N ALA A 320 -20.47 -11.35 28.20
CA ALA A 320 -20.84 -12.66 28.76
C ALA A 320 -19.90 -13.13 29.87
N PHE A 321 -18.60 -12.92 29.71
CA PHE A 321 -17.61 -13.33 30.70
C PHE A 321 -17.53 -12.38 31.90
N ASP A 322 -17.73 -11.08 31.67
CA ASP A 322 -17.91 -10.06 32.73
C ASP A 322 -19.16 -10.35 33.58
N ALA A 323 -20.23 -10.87 32.95
CA ALA A 323 -21.45 -11.31 33.64
C ALA A 323 -21.32 -12.70 34.32
N GLY A 324 -20.18 -13.39 34.19
CA GLY A 324 -19.91 -14.66 34.87
C GLY A 324 -20.61 -15.89 34.27
N ILE A 325 -21.08 -15.82 33.02
CA ILE A 325 -21.84 -16.89 32.36
C ILE A 325 -21.07 -18.22 32.33
N GLN A 326 -19.75 -18.19 32.22
CA GLN A 326 -18.85 -19.34 32.25
C GLN A 326 -19.01 -20.24 33.49
N ASN A 327 -19.42 -19.66 34.63
CA ASN A 327 -19.63 -20.42 35.86
C ASN A 327 -20.99 -21.14 35.87
N SER A 328 -21.99 -20.50 35.25
CA SER A 328 -23.34 -21.04 35.11
C SER A 328 -23.48 -22.05 33.96
N GLU A 329 -22.73 -21.87 32.86
CA GLU A 329 -22.84 -22.65 31.62
C GLU A 329 -21.46 -23.14 31.10
N PRO A 330 -20.72 -23.93 31.90
CA PRO A 330 -19.33 -24.29 31.60
C PRO A 330 -19.17 -25.08 30.31
N ASP A 331 -20.10 -25.97 29.96
CA ASP A 331 -19.99 -26.80 28.75
C ASP A 331 -20.19 -25.98 27.46
N LEU A 332 -21.15 -25.04 27.47
CA LEU A 332 -21.40 -24.15 26.32
C LEU A 332 -20.22 -23.21 26.10
N THR A 333 -19.65 -22.67 27.18
CA THR A 333 -18.45 -21.84 27.11
C THR A 333 -17.24 -22.63 26.59
N LEU A 334 -17.01 -23.85 27.08
CA LEU A 334 -15.91 -24.70 26.59
C LEU A 334 -16.05 -25.04 25.11
N HIS A 335 -17.26 -25.30 24.62
CA HIS A 335 -17.49 -25.57 23.20
C HIS A 335 -17.36 -24.30 22.33
N ALA A 336 -17.89 -23.16 22.78
CA ALA A 336 -17.72 -21.86 22.11
C ALA A 336 -16.25 -21.50 21.92
N LEU A 337 -15.47 -21.64 22.99
CA LEU A 337 -14.03 -21.39 22.97
C LEU A 337 -13.31 -22.32 21.99
N ALA A 338 -13.71 -23.59 21.91
CA ALA A 338 -13.15 -24.54 20.96
C ALA A 338 -13.46 -24.20 19.49
N GLY A 339 -14.61 -23.57 19.18
CA GLY A 339 -14.95 -23.11 17.83
C GLY A 339 -14.30 -21.77 17.47
N ILE A 340 -14.21 -20.83 18.42
CA ILE A 340 -13.43 -19.59 18.29
C ILE A 340 -11.98 -19.92 17.96
N PHE A 341 -11.38 -20.84 18.72
CA PHE A 341 -10.01 -21.30 18.54
C PHE A 341 -9.72 -21.83 17.13
N THR A 342 -10.68 -22.47 16.46
CA THR A 342 -10.49 -22.91 15.06
C THR A 342 -10.46 -21.79 14.04
N THR A 343 -10.96 -20.60 14.41
CA THR A 343 -11.11 -19.44 13.52
C THR A 343 -10.01 -18.42 13.81
N ASP A 344 -9.76 -18.15 15.09
CA ASP A 344 -8.78 -17.19 15.57
C ASP A 344 -8.18 -17.65 16.93
N PRO A 345 -7.05 -18.38 16.90
CA PRO A 345 -6.38 -18.86 18.11
C PRO A 345 -5.84 -17.72 19.00
N GLU A 346 -5.51 -16.56 18.43
CA GLU A 346 -4.91 -15.44 19.16
C GLU A 346 -5.96 -14.71 20.02
N VAL A 347 -7.18 -14.55 19.49
CA VAL A 347 -8.33 -14.06 20.27
C VAL A 347 -8.74 -15.04 21.36
N TYR A 348 -8.63 -16.36 21.13
CA TYR A 348 -8.83 -17.36 22.18
C TYR A 348 -7.83 -17.19 23.33
N GLU A 349 -6.52 -17.05 23.04
CA GLU A 349 -5.48 -16.83 24.06
C GLU A 349 -5.76 -15.54 24.87
N GLN A 350 -6.07 -14.43 24.20
CA GLN A 350 -6.41 -13.15 24.84
C GLN A 350 -7.63 -13.24 25.77
N LEU A 351 -8.68 -13.94 25.35
CA LEU A 351 -9.88 -14.14 26.18
C LEU A 351 -9.58 -15.01 27.41
N THR A 352 -8.76 -16.06 27.26
CA THR A 352 -8.38 -16.92 28.40
C THR A 352 -7.43 -16.24 29.40
N ASP A 353 -6.57 -15.33 28.92
CA ASP A 353 -5.68 -14.52 29.76
C ASP A 353 -6.45 -13.42 30.50
N GLN A 354 -7.39 -12.75 29.81
CA GLN A 354 -8.24 -11.71 30.40
C GLN A 354 -9.21 -12.29 31.45
N TYR A 355 -9.66 -13.54 31.28
CA TYR A 355 -10.58 -14.22 32.18
C TYR A 355 -10.03 -15.56 32.70
N PRO A 356 -9.13 -15.57 33.71
CA PRO A 356 -8.47 -16.79 34.20
C PRO A 356 -9.43 -17.90 34.67
N SER A 357 -10.66 -17.54 35.06
CA SER A 357 -11.74 -18.49 35.42
C SER A 357 -12.10 -19.48 34.30
N LEU A 358 -11.82 -19.15 33.03
CA LEU A 358 -12.08 -20.02 31.88
C LEU A 358 -11.18 -21.26 31.86
N GLY A 359 -9.94 -21.16 32.36
CA GLY A 359 -8.97 -22.26 32.38
C GLY A 359 -9.26 -23.35 33.44
N GLY A 360 -10.15 -23.06 34.41
CA GLY A 360 -10.52 -23.99 35.50
C GLY A 360 -11.86 -24.71 35.32
N LEU A 361 -12.55 -24.50 34.19
CA LEU A 361 -13.88 -25.04 33.95
C LEU A 361 -13.84 -26.57 33.79
N LYS A 362 -14.64 -27.29 34.58
CA LYS A 362 -14.82 -28.74 34.44
C LYS A 362 -16.07 -29.05 33.63
N PRO A 363 -15.97 -29.91 32.59
CA PRO A 363 -17.14 -30.26 31.80
C PRO A 363 -18.17 -31.01 32.65
N LYS A 364 -19.45 -30.66 32.49
CA LYS A 364 -20.59 -31.26 33.19
C LYS A 364 -21.37 -32.27 32.32
N GLY A 365 -20.84 -32.59 31.13
CA GLY A 365 -21.28 -33.71 30.31
C GLY A 365 -22.27 -33.36 29.19
N LEU A 366 -22.45 -32.09 28.86
CA LEU A 366 -23.19 -31.70 27.64
C LEU A 366 -22.39 -32.09 26.38
N LYS A 367 -23.08 -32.61 25.35
CA LYS A 367 -22.45 -33.01 24.07
C LYS A 367 -22.33 -31.80 23.15
N ALA A 368 -21.18 -31.60 22.50
CA ALA A 368 -20.96 -30.47 21.61
C ALA A 368 -21.89 -30.51 20.38
N CYS A 369 -22.54 -29.39 20.05
CA CYS A 369 -23.41 -29.26 18.88
C CYS A 369 -22.62 -29.10 17.56
N ARG A 370 -21.80 -30.10 17.28
CA ARG A 370 -20.92 -30.23 16.11
C ARG A 370 -21.14 -31.60 15.46
N SER A 371 -21.19 -31.64 14.14
CA SER A 371 -21.12 -32.89 13.37
C SER A 371 -19.76 -33.57 13.52
N GLU A 372 -19.67 -34.84 13.17
CA GLU A 372 -18.41 -35.61 13.20
C GLU A 372 -17.31 -34.96 12.34
N LYS A 373 -17.69 -34.38 11.19
CA LYS A 373 -16.79 -33.60 10.33
C LYS A 373 -16.32 -32.29 10.97
N GLU A 374 -17.18 -31.61 11.72
CA GLU A 374 -16.85 -30.37 12.45
C GLU A 374 -16.00 -30.67 13.69
N ASN A 375 -16.26 -31.78 14.39
CA ASN A 375 -15.39 -32.29 15.45
C ASN A 375 -14.01 -32.67 14.89
N GLY A 376 -13.94 -33.29 13.71
CA GLY A 376 -12.68 -33.53 13.01
C GLY A 376 -11.95 -32.24 12.61
N ARG A 377 -12.66 -31.15 12.31
CA ARG A 377 -12.04 -29.82 12.08
C ARG A 377 -11.50 -29.20 13.35
N VAL A 378 -12.22 -29.30 14.46
CA VAL A 378 -11.70 -28.80 15.75
C VAL A 378 -10.55 -29.67 16.22
N GLN A 379 -10.62 -30.98 16.09
CA GLN A 379 -9.53 -31.89 16.43
C GLN A 379 -8.32 -31.67 15.52
N LYS A 380 -8.50 -31.45 14.21
CA LYS A 380 -7.41 -31.12 13.30
C LYS A 380 -6.84 -29.72 13.57
N ALA A 381 -7.67 -28.74 13.93
CA ALA A 381 -7.22 -27.41 14.34
C ALA A 381 -6.49 -27.45 15.68
N LEU A 382 -6.91 -28.32 16.60
CA LEU A 382 -6.24 -28.60 17.87
C LEU A 382 -4.97 -29.41 17.67
N GLU A 383 -4.92 -30.39 16.78
CA GLU A 383 -3.71 -31.12 16.40
C GLU A 383 -2.74 -30.24 15.59
N THR A 384 -3.26 -29.31 14.79
CA THR A 384 -2.45 -28.33 14.03
C THR A 384 -1.97 -27.24 14.95
N TYR A 385 -2.79 -26.76 15.88
CA TYR A 385 -2.37 -25.82 16.91
C TYR A 385 -1.45 -26.53 17.88
N ILE A 386 -1.69 -27.75 18.36
CA ILE A 386 -0.76 -28.53 19.19
C ILE A 386 0.50 -28.80 18.39
N ARG A 387 0.47 -29.23 17.11
CA ARG A 387 1.68 -29.37 16.29
C ARG A 387 2.37 -28.02 16.03
N ASN A 388 1.64 -26.93 15.85
CA ASN A 388 2.16 -25.58 15.67
C ASN A 388 2.56 -24.93 16.99
N SER A 389 2.04 -25.38 18.11
CA SER A 389 2.33 -24.98 19.49
C SER A 389 3.28 -25.95 20.16
N ASP A 390 3.60 -27.06 19.50
CA ASP A 390 4.72 -27.99 19.64
C ASP A 390 5.83 -27.56 18.67
N LEU A 391 5.55 -26.88 17.56
CA LEU A 391 6.55 -26.18 16.73
C LEU A 391 6.87 -24.80 17.32
N ILE A 392 5.85 -24.10 17.82
CA ILE A 392 5.98 -22.91 18.66
C ILE A 392 6.38 -23.33 20.07
N ALA A 393 6.20 -24.57 20.57
CA ALA A 393 6.86 -25.09 21.79
C ALA A 393 8.21 -25.74 21.51
N LEU A 394 8.52 -26.18 20.30
CA LEU A 394 9.92 -26.38 19.92
C LEU A 394 10.63 -25.00 19.83
N GLY A 395 9.87 -23.91 19.66
CA GLY A 395 10.31 -22.52 19.86
C GLY A 395 9.96 -21.83 21.21
N ARG A 396 9.12 -22.44 22.08
CA ARG A 396 8.60 -21.94 23.39
C ARG A 396 9.04 -22.85 24.53
N GLU A 397 9.67 -23.99 24.27
CA GLU A 397 10.49 -24.77 25.22
C GLU A 397 11.71 -23.96 25.66
N VAL A 398 11.83 -22.71 25.20
CA VAL A 398 12.40 -21.67 26.05
C VAL A 398 11.35 -21.26 27.10
N ASP A 399 11.21 -22.11 28.12
CA ASP A 399 10.66 -21.88 29.46
C ASP A 399 9.97 -20.50 29.67
N PRO A 400 8.66 -20.43 29.97
CA PRO A 400 7.97 -19.18 30.32
C PRO A 400 8.65 -18.39 31.46
N LYS A 401 9.37 -19.07 32.38
CA LYS A 401 10.18 -18.40 33.41
C LYS A 401 11.39 -17.65 32.83
N ARG A 402 11.83 -17.98 31.61
CA ARG A 402 12.84 -17.23 30.82
C ARG A 402 12.25 -16.07 30.01
N ARG A 403 10.92 -16.03 29.75
CA ARG A 403 10.26 -14.89 29.07
C ARG A 403 10.07 -13.68 29.98
N SER A 404 9.70 -13.92 31.25
CA SER A 404 9.65 -12.85 32.27
C SER A 404 11.04 -12.40 32.74
N SER A 405 12.11 -13.03 32.27
CA SER A 405 13.50 -12.68 32.59
C SER A 405 14.21 -11.90 31.49
N GLN A 406 13.55 -11.58 30.36
CA GLN A 406 14.16 -10.69 29.38
C GLN A 406 14.06 -9.24 29.88
N PRO A 407 15.20 -8.53 30.02
CA PRO A 407 15.19 -7.16 30.52
C PRO A 407 14.46 -6.24 29.53
N ALA A 408 13.66 -5.33 30.06
CA ALA A 408 12.98 -4.27 29.30
C ALA A 408 13.93 -3.65 28.25
N PRO A 409 13.48 -3.45 27.00
CA PRO A 409 14.31 -2.81 25.99
C PRO A 409 14.60 -1.38 26.44
N ARG A 410 15.90 -1.04 26.42
CA ARG A 410 16.42 0.22 26.95
C ARG A 410 17.02 1.06 25.83
N PHE A 411 16.54 2.29 25.68
CA PHE A 411 16.92 3.20 24.60
C PHE A 411 17.63 4.43 25.15
N VAL A 412 18.65 4.91 24.45
CA VAL A 412 19.13 6.28 24.58
C VAL A 412 18.49 7.10 23.48
N LEU A 413 17.90 8.23 23.82
CA LEU A 413 17.29 9.15 22.87
C LEU A 413 18.20 10.38 22.74
N THR A 414 18.54 10.78 21.52
CA THR A 414 19.23 12.06 21.28
C THR A 414 18.36 12.99 20.48
N VAL A 415 18.24 14.25 20.89
CA VAL A 415 17.44 15.27 20.18
C VAL A 415 18.28 16.52 19.91
N GLY A 416 18.23 17.08 18.70
CA GLY A 416 19.01 18.25 18.31
C GLY A 416 18.33 19.10 17.24
N SER A 417 18.71 20.38 17.13
CA SER A 417 18.25 21.27 16.07
C SER A 417 19.31 22.32 15.72
N ASP A 418 19.46 22.61 14.42
CA ASP A 418 20.27 23.71 13.91
C ASP A 418 19.51 25.05 13.90
N LEU A 419 18.19 25.03 14.12
CA LEU A 419 17.36 26.23 14.21
C LEU A 419 17.55 26.88 15.59
N LYS A 420 17.99 28.14 15.61
CA LYS A 420 18.31 28.85 16.86
C LYS A 420 17.13 28.91 17.84
N GLU A 421 15.90 29.01 17.34
CA GLU A 421 14.68 29.01 18.16
C GLU A 421 14.35 27.66 18.82
N HIS A 422 14.89 26.56 18.28
CA HIS A 422 14.68 25.20 18.78
C HIS A 422 15.86 24.66 19.62
N GLN A 423 16.92 25.45 19.79
CA GLN A 423 18.05 25.14 20.69
C GLN A 423 17.73 25.45 22.16
N THR A 424 16.55 25.02 22.63
CA THR A 424 16.07 25.25 24.00
C THR A 424 15.79 23.95 24.74
N GLY A 425 15.95 23.96 26.06
CA GLY A 425 15.63 22.80 26.91
C GLY A 425 14.16 22.37 26.84
N GLU A 426 13.25 23.33 26.63
CA GLU A 426 11.81 23.07 26.52
C GLU A 426 11.46 22.31 25.23
N TRP A 427 12.01 22.74 24.09
CA TRP A 427 11.84 22.05 22.81
C TRP A 427 12.41 20.62 22.88
N ALA A 428 13.62 20.49 23.43
CA ALA A 428 14.27 19.20 23.60
C ALA A 428 13.45 18.25 24.48
N ALA A 429 12.94 18.71 25.62
CA ALA A 429 12.10 17.91 26.51
C ALA A 429 10.82 17.41 25.80
N LYS A 430 10.17 18.28 25.02
CA LYS A 430 8.97 17.93 24.24
C LYS A 430 9.25 16.85 23.20
N LYS A 431 10.38 16.95 22.48
CA LYS A 431 10.79 15.95 21.48
C LYS A 431 11.20 14.62 22.13
N CYS A 432 11.95 14.66 23.23
CA CYS A 432 12.27 13.48 24.03
C CYS A 432 11.02 12.73 24.47
N GLN A 433 10.02 13.46 24.98
CA GLN A 433 8.75 12.88 25.43
C GLN A 433 7.98 12.25 24.26
N MET A 434 7.88 12.94 23.12
CA MET A 434 7.23 12.41 21.92
C MET A 434 7.85 11.08 21.49
N ILE A 435 9.18 11.00 21.40
CA ILE A 435 9.88 9.76 21.00
C ILE A 435 9.67 8.67 22.06
N HIS A 436 9.77 8.99 23.36
CA HIS A 436 9.49 8.04 24.45
C HIS A 436 8.09 7.44 24.34
N GLU A 437 7.06 8.26 24.13
CA GLU A 437 5.68 7.81 23.95
C GLU A 437 5.54 6.89 22.74
N LYS A 438 6.18 7.21 21.61
CA LYS A 438 6.16 6.32 20.43
C LYS A 438 6.86 4.98 20.68
N VAL A 439 7.93 4.96 21.48
CA VAL A 439 8.64 3.72 21.91
C VAL A 439 7.76 2.89 22.83
N GLN A 440 7.11 3.51 23.81
CA GLN A 440 6.20 2.81 24.71
C GLN A 440 4.96 2.29 23.97
N LEU A 441 4.44 3.00 22.96
CA LEU A 441 3.33 2.53 22.11
C LEU A 441 3.71 1.37 21.18
N ALA A 442 5.00 1.13 20.96
CA ALA A 442 5.48 0.07 20.09
C ALA A 442 5.66 -1.28 20.82
N THR A 443 5.53 -1.33 22.15
CA THR A 443 5.71 -2.55 22.96
C THR A 443 4.80 -2.59 24.18
N ASP A 444 4.35 -3.79 24.52
CA ASP A 444 3.56 -4.04 25.74
C ASP A 444 4.42 -4.13 27.00
N GLN A 445 5.76 -4.08 26.86
CA GLN A 445 6.69 -4.04 27.98
C GLN A 445 7.02 -2.59 28.39
N PRO A 446 7.24 -2.32 29.69
CA PRO A 446 7.75 -1.02 30.14
C PRO A 446 9.10 -0.73 29.47
N VAL A 447 9.28 0.46 28.89
CA VAL A 447 10.55 0.87 28.29
C VAL A 447 11.31 1.84 29.17
N ASP A 448 12.63 1.67 29.26
CA ASP A 448 13.52 2.61 29.96
C ASP A 448 14.26 3.45 28.92
N THR A 449 13.91 4.74 28.83
CA THR A 449 14.56 5.68 27.91
C THR A 449 15.39 6.71 28.66
N ALA A 450 16.62 6.95 28.22
CA ALA A 450 17.42 8.06 28.68
C ALA A 450 17.57 9.09 27.56
N CYS A 451 17.00 10.28 27.71
CA CYS A 451 17.14 11.34 26.71
C CYS A 451 18.33 12.26 27.00
N ALA A 452 19.02 12.68 25.94
CA ALA A 452 20.06 13.69 25.97
C ALA A 452 19.91 14.64 24.77
N ALA A 453 20.16 15.93 24.96
CA ALA A 453 19.83 16.95 23.96
C ALA A 453 21.06 17.74 23.51
N GLU A 454 21.21 17.92 22.21
CA GLU A 454 22.26 18.72 21.58
C GLU A 454 22.05 20.21 21.93
N ASN A 455 23.14 20.93 22.19
CA ASN A 455 23.15 22.32 22.65
C ASN A 455 22.56 22.59 24.06
N VAL A 456 22.04 21.56 24.73
CA VAL A 456 21.59 21.62 26.15
C VAL A 456 22.54 20.82 27.05
N ASP A 457 22.98 19.63 26.61
CA ASP A 457 24.01 18.85 27.28
C ASP A 457 25.39 19.16 26.67
N GLN A 458 26.17 20.00 27.38
CA GLN A 458 27.53 20.39 26.96
C GLN A 458 28.50 19.19 26.84
N LYS A 459 28.13 18.02 27.38
CA LYS A 459 28.90 16.78 27.35
C LYS A 459 28.14 15.64 26.69
N LEU A 460 27.19 15.94 25.79
CA LEU A 460 26.33 14.95 25.11
C LEU A 460 27.11 13.72 24.61
N ALA A 461 28.23 13.93 23.90
CA ALA A 461 29.05 12.84 23.39
C ALA A 461 29.59 11.93 24.51
N GLN A 462 30.04 12.51 25.62
CA GLN A 462 30.50 11.77 26.80
C GLN A 462 29.33 11.06 27.50
N THR A 463 28.15 11.69 27.57
CA THR A 463 26.93 11.10 28.14
C THR A 463 26.49 9.87 27.35
N VAL A 464 26.42 9.97 26.02
CA VAL A 464 26.05 8.86 25.11
C VAL A 464 27.09 7.74 25.21
N GLU A 465 28.37 8.08 25.24
CA GLU A 465 29.46 7.11 25.38
C GLU A 465 29.42 6.39 26.74
N GLN A 466 29.20 7.10 27.84
CA GLN A 466 29.02 6.49 29.17
C GLN A 466 27.82 5.55 29.21
N LYS A 467 26.68 5.94 28.61
CA LYS A 467 25.46 5.13 28.55
C LYS A 467 25.67 3.87 27.72
N LYS A 468 26.41 3.97 26.62
CA LYS A 468 26.82 2.83 25.80
C LYS A 468 27.78 1.89 26.55
N LEU A 469 28.83 2.43 27.16
CA LEU A 469 29.83 1.67 27.94
C LEU A 469 29.23 0.99 29.16
N SER A 470 28.16 1.54 29.74
CA SER A 470 27.43 0.90 30.83
C SER A 470 26.85 -0.47 30.47
N GLY A 471 26.69 -0.76 29.18
CA GLY A 471 26.03 -1.98 28.68
C GLY A 471 24.54 -2.09 29.08
N ARG A 472 24.00 -1.05 29.73
CA ARG A 472 22.63 -1.00 30.24
C ARG A 472 21.62 -0.75 29.13
N TYR A 473 21.99 0.04 28.13
CA TYR A 473 21.14 0.47 27.01
C TYR A 473 21.50 -0.31 25.75
N GLY A 474 20.48 -0.83 25.07
CA GLY A 474 20.65 -1.68 23.89
C GLY A 474 20.61 -0.91 22.57
N TYR A 475 20.03 0.30 22.56
CA TYR A 475 19.80 1.07 21.34
C TYR A 475 19.99 2.57 21.55
N LEU A 476 20.38 3.28 20.50
CA LEU A 476 20.34 4.74 20.36
C LEU A 476 19.30 5.10 19.30
N LEU A 477 18.44 6.08 19.60
CA LEU A 477 17.54 6.73 18.65
C LEU A 477 17.84 8.23 18.65
N GLY A 478 18.43 8.73 17.58
CA GLY A 478 18.69 10.15 17.38
C GLY A 478 17.65 10.82 16.50
N TYR A 479 17.38 12.07 16.81
CA TYR A 479 16.49 12.97 16.11
C TYR A 479 17.18 14.33 15.98
N HIS A 480 17.35 14.83 14.78
CA HIS A 480 18.02 16.10 14.52
C HIS A 480 17.30 16.91 13.45
N GLU A 481 17.00 18.16 13.73
CA GLU A 481 16.40 19.08 12.76
C GLU A 481 17.47 19.97 12.13
N LEU A 482 17.57 19.95 10.80
CA LEU A 482 18.57 20.70 10.05
C LEU A 482 18.10 22.12 9.71
N LYS A 483 19.03 23.00 9.32
CA LYS A 483 18.74 24.43 9.03
C LYS A 483 17.70 24.68 7.94
N ASP A 484 17.56 23.75 7.01
CA ASP A 484 16.61 23.80 5.89
C ASP A 484 15.23 23.24 6.26
N GLY A 485 15.03 22.88 7.54
CA GLY A 485 13.80 22.29 8.06
C GLY A 485 13.73 20.77 7.91
N THR A 486 14.69 20.14 7.24
CA THR A 486 14.69 18.67 7.06
C THR A 486 15.02 17.93 8.36
N LEU A 487 14.53 16.70 8.49
CA LEU A 487 14.66 15.89 9.71
C LEU A 487 15.65 14.74 9.50
N SER A 488 16.71 14.67 10.29
CA SER A 488 17.70 13.60 10.31
C SER A 488 17.46 12.68 11.51
N TYR A 489 17.29 11.38 11.27
CA TYR A 489 17.15 10.38 12.32
C TYR A 489 18.38 9.49 12.39
N GLU A 490 18.74 9.03 13.58
CA GLU A 490 19.83 8.10 13.83
C GLU A 490 19.29 6.84 14.52
N VAL A 491 19.68 5.64 14.09
CA VAL A 491 19.43 4.41 14.85
C VAL A 491 20.75 3.66 15.03
N ALA A 492 21.11 3.32 16.28
CA ALA A 492 22.26 2.46 16.57
C ALA A 492 21.87 1.28 17.46
N ASP A 493 22.25 0.05 17.07
CA ASP A 493 22.15 -1.15 17.90
C ASP A 493 23.46 -1.35 18.67
N TRP A 494 23.39 -1.33 20.00
CA TRP A 494 24.51 -1.52 20.91
C TRP A 494 24.54 -2.92 21.56
N LYS A 495 23.58 -3.81 21.24
CA LYS A 495 23.56 -5.20 21.74
C LYS A 495 24.58 -6.11 21.05
N GLN A 496 25.12 -5.73 19.89
CA GLN A 496 26.23 -6.45 19.24
C GLN A 496 27.55 -6.18 19.97
N LYS A 497 28.09 -7.20 20.66
CA LYS A 497 29.22 -7.06 21.60
C LYS A 497 30.63 -7.12 20.99
N TYR A 498 30.79 -7.09 19.66
CA TYR A 498 32.11 -7.14 19.05
C TYR A 498 32.70 -5.76 18.76
N GLU A 499 33.95 -5.59 19.18
CA GLU A 499 34.74 -4.38 19.17
C GLU A 499 34.87 -3.73 17.77
N LYS A 500 34.99 -2.39 17.80
CA LYS A 500 35.36 -1.39 16.76
C LYS A 500 34.23 -0.57 16.13
N PRO A 501 34.58 0.64 15.70
CA PRO A 501 34.27 1.90 16.36
C PRO A 501 32.77 2.23 16.23
N LEU A 502 31.95 1.62 17.09
CA LEU A 502 30.54 1.96 17.22
C LEU A 502 30.42 3.42 17.67
N GLY A 503 29.83 4.28 16.85
CA GLY A 503 29.46 5.62 17.31
C GLY A 503 28.58 6.43 16.37
N GLN A 504 28.22 5.96 15.17
CA GLN A 504 27.55 6.84 14.19
C GLN A 504 26.11 6.47 13.82
N GLY A 505 25.60 5.31 14.25
CA GLY A 505 24.27 4.84 13.87
C GLY A 505 24.06 4.83 12.34
N VAL A 506 22.84 4.54 11.89
CA VAL A 506 22.40 4.86 10.53
C VAL A 506 21.71 6.20 10.60
N LYS A 507 22.28 7.22 9.94
CA LYS A 507 21.67 8.53 9.78
C LYS A 507 20.93 8.63 8.45
N PHE A 508 19.65 8.99 8.47
CA PHE A 508 18.88 9.25 7.25
C PHE A 508 18.11 10.57 7.39
N THR A 509 18.01 11.32 6.29
CA THR A 509 17.40 12.65 6.24
C THR A 509 16.09 12.61 5.47
N LEU A 510 15.04 13.20 6.03
CA LEU A 510 13.70 13.29 5.47
C LEU A 510 13.41 14.72 4.99
N LEU A 511 12.79 14.81 3.80
CA LEU A 511 12.52 16.06 3.10
C LEU A 511 11.18 16.72 3.49
N ASP A 512 10.27 16.01 4.16
CA ASP A 512 8.92 16.50 4.53
C ASP A 512 8.72 16.50 6.07
N PRO A 513 8.84 17.67 6.73
CA PRO A 513 8.71 17.78 8.20
C PRO A 513 7.28 17.65 8.71
N SER A 514 6.27 17.76 7.84
CA SER A 514 4.85 17.73 8.23
C SER A 514 4.37 16.36 8.73
N LYS A 515 5.17 15.31 8.49
CA LYS A 515 4.87 13.90 8.84
C LYS A 515 5.73 13.35 9.97
N ASP A 516 6.46 14.20 10.70
CA ASP A 516 7.41 13.84 11.77
C ASP A 516 6.89 12.72 12.71
N GLU A 517 5.75 12.94 13.36
CA GLU A 517 5.24 11.99 14.37
C GLU A 517 4.87 10.62 13.79
N GLN A 518 4.29 10.60 12.59
CA GLN A 518 3.85 9.37 11.93
C GLN A 518 5.06 8.53 11.51
N ILE A 519 6.10 9.19 11.00
CA ILE A 519 7.33 8.52 10.57
C ILE A 519 8.13 8.02 11.78
N THR A 520 8.25 8.85 12.83
CA THR A 520 8.89 8.47 14.09
C THR A 520 8.24 7.22 14.69
N HIS A 521 6.91 7.14 14.72
CA HIS A 521 6.21 5.96 15.23
C HIS A 521 6.47 4.70 14.40
N LYS A 522 6.45 4.82 13.06
CA LYS A 522 6.73 3.68 12.16
C LYS A 522 8.15 3.13 12.35
N LEU A 523 9.14 4.02 12.39
CA LEU A 523 10.54 3.65 12.59
C LEU A 523 10.74 2.90 13.92
N VAL A 524 10.21 3.47 14.99
CA VAL A 524 10.31 2.91 16.34
C VAL A 524 9.62 1.55 16.43
N LYS A 525 8.43 1.41 15.84
CA LYS A 525 7.70 0.14 15.79
C LYS A 525 8.50 -0.95 15.09
N GLN A 526 9.20 -0.63 14.00
CA GLN A 526 10.04 -1.59 13.29
C GLN A 526 11.24 -2.04 14.14
N VAL A 527 11.95 -1.11 14.79
CA VAL A 527 13.11 -1.42 15.65
C VAL A 527 12.69 -2.32 16.82
N VAL A 528 11.58 -2.00 17.47
CA VAL A 528 11.04 -2.77 18.61
C VAL A 528 10.54 -4.15 18.17
N THR A 529 9.85 -4.24 17.03
CA THR A 529 9.37 -5.51 16.47
C THR A 529 10.53 -6.42 16.08
N PHE A 530 11.60 -5.86 15.52
CA PHE A 530 12.81 -6.60 15.20
C PHE A 530 13.50 -7.12 16.47
N ASP A 531 13.68 -6.28 17.50
CA ASP A 531 14.29 -6.68 18.78
C ASP A 531 13.53 -7.84 19.44
N ARG A 532 12.19 -7.76 19.46
CA ARG A 532 11.31 -8.79 20.01
C ARG A 532 11.47 -10.14 19.30
N ASN A 533 11.65 -10.13 17.98
CA ASN A 533 11.72 -11.33 17.17
C ASN A 533 13.17 -11.77 16.87
N ARG A 534 14.18 -11.03 17.34
CA ARG A 534 15.60 -11.24 17.04
C ARG A 534 16.05 -12.67 17.27
N ARG A 535 15.73 -13.24 18.44
CA ARG A 535 16.11 -14.62 18.77
C ARG A 535 15.49 -15.64 17.84
N ALA A 536 14.20 -15.49 17.50
CA ALA A 536 13.52 -16.40 16.57
C ALA A 536 14.12 -16.30 15.16
N VAL A 537 14.44 -15.08 14.70
CA VAL A 537 15.12 -14.86 13.42
C VAL A 537 16.50 -15.51 13.41
N GLN A 538 17.27 -15.38 14.49
CA GLN A 538 18.59 -16.00 14.64
C GLN A 538 18.50 -17.54 14.69
N GLU A 539 17.52 -18.11 15.40
CA GLU A 539 17.26 -19.56 15.46
C GLU A 539 16.88 -20.12 14.09
N LEU A 540 15.98 -19.45 13.37
CA LEU A 540 15.59 -19.81 12.01
C LEU A 540 16.75 -19.70 11.01
N ALA A 541 17.57 -18.65 11.12
CA ALA A 541 18.78 -18.48 10.30
C ALA A 541 19.78 -19.61 10.56
N LEU A 542 20.01 -19.95 11.83
CA LEU A 542 20.87 -21.06 12.24
C LEU A 542 20.39 -22.40 11.68
N LEU A 543 19.09 -22.70 11.82
CA LEU A 543 18.49 -23.96 11.35
C LEU A 543 18.61 -24.15 9.83
N ASN A 544 18.44 -23.08 9.06
CA ASN A 544 18.61 -23.15 7.61
C ASN A 544 20.08 -23.22 7.18
N GLY A 545 20.97 -22.52 7.89
CA GLY A 545 22.40 -22.54 7.63
C GLY A 545 23.11 -23.79 8.16
N LEU A 546 22.53 -24.51 9.13
CA LEU A 546 23.07 -25.74 9.71
C LEU A 546 23.35 -26.83 8.67
N LYS A 547 22.58 -26.88 7.57
CA LYS A 547 22.84 -27.79 6.44
C LYS A 547 24.13 -27.47 5.69
N LEU A 548 24.54 -26.20 5.70
CA LEU A 548 25.74 -25.69 5.02
C LEU A 548 26.94 -25.56 5.96
N SER A 549 26.70 -25.63 7.27
CA SER A 549 27.71 -25.58 8.33
C SER A 549 28.59 -26.83 8.33
N LYS A 550 29.91 -26.62 8.30
CA LYS A 550 30.99 -27.62 8.42
C LYS A 550 31.40 -27.88 9.88
N ARG A 551 31.08 -26.98 10.81
CA ARG A 551 31.46 -27.03 12.23
C ARG A 551 30.29 -27.22 13.17
N LEU A 552 29.08 -26.83 12.81
CA LEU A 552 27.90 -26.99 13.65
C LEU A 552 27.04 -28.16 13.16
N THR A 553 26.44 -28.88 14.10
CA THR A 553 25.39 -29.87 13.83
C THR A 553 24.33 -29.78 14.91
N ILE A 554 23.14 -30.26 14.60
CA ILE A 554 22.04 -30.40 15.55
C ILE A 554 21.69 -31.87 15.69
N ASN A 555 21.45 -32.33 16.92
CA ASN A 555 20.83 -33.62 17.13
C ASN A 555 19.32 -33.46 16.90
N ALA A 556 18.79 -34.16 15.87
CA ALA A 556 17.40 -34.04 15.47
C ALA A 556 16.39 -34.55 16.53
N GLU A 557 16.83 -35.40 17.46
CA GLU A 557 15.99 -35.96 18.52
C GLU A 557 15.98 -35.08 19.77
N THR A 558 17.09 -34.41 20.09
CA THR A 558 17.23 -33.61 21.33
C THR A 558 17.22 -32.10 21.10
N GLY A 559 17.33 -31.63 19.86
CA GLY A 559 17.42 -30.20 19.52
C GLY A 559 18.73 -29.54 19.97
N GLU A 560 19.70 -30.32 20.46
CA GLU A 560 20.95 -29.80 21.02
C GLU A 560 22.00 -29.54 19.92
N TYR A 561 22.66 -28.38 20.01
CA TYR A 561 23.72 -27.99 19.09
C TYR A 561 25.07 -28.55 19.53
N PHE A 562 25.86 -29.04 18.58
CA PHE A 562 27.20 -29.57 18.82
C PHE A 562 28.20 -28.98 17.82
N ASP A 563 29.43 -28.73 18.29
CA ASP A 563 30.58 -28.50 17.41
C ASP A 563 31.07 -29.87 16.89
N ARG A 564 31.03 -30.08 15.57
CA ARG A 564 31.46 -31.31 14.88
C ARG A 564 32.93 -31.65 15.12
N GLN A 565 33.79 -30.67 15.35
CA GLN A 565 35.22 -30.89 15.54
C GLN A 565 35.55 -31.28 16.98
N THR A 566 34.92 -30.62 17.95
CA THR A 566 35.21 -30.83 19.37
C THR A 566 34.22 -31.75 20.07
N SER A 567 33.14 -32.14 19.39
CA SER A 567 31.97 -32.85 19.95
C SER A 567 31.37 -32.17 21.18
N LYS A 568 31.68 -30.88 21.39
CA LYS A 568 31.21 -30.12 22.54
C LYS A 568 29.79 -29.65 22.31
N LYS A 569 28.93 -29.90 23.30
CA LYS A 569 27.58 -29.34 23.36
C LYS A 569 27.64 -27.82 23.51
N LEU A 570 26.86 -27.11 22.70
CA LEU A 570 26.73 -25.67 22.70
C LEU A 570 25.31 -25.27 23.06
N ASP A 571 25.17 -24.20 23.82
CA ASP A 571 23.89 -23.49 23.89
C ASP A 571 23.65 -22.70 22.59
N PHE A 572 22.42 -22.21 22.41
CA PHE A 572 22.06 -21.46 21.21
C PHE A 572 23.00 -20.27 20.93
N GLU A 573 23.33 -19.49 21.95
CA GLU A 573 24.18 -18.30 21.80
C GLU A 573 25.59 -18.65 21.32
N ASN A 574 26.21 -19.71 21.85
CA ASN A 574 27.52 -20.14 21.41
C ASN A 574 27.46 -20.89 20.07
N ALA A 575 26.38 -21.62 19.78
CA ALA A 575 26.13 -22.26 18.50
C ALA A 575 25.96 -21.23 17.37
N TYR A 576 25.14 -20.21 17.61
CA TYR A 576 24.90 -19.11 16.69
C TYR A 576 26.16 -18.28 16.45
N LYS A 577 26.94 -17.98 17.50
CA LYS A 577 28.27 -17.34 17.34
C LYS A 577 29.24 -18.18 16.55
N LEU A 578 29.26 -19.49 16.78
CA LEU A 578 30.13 -20.40 16.05
C LEU A 578 29.75 -20.44 14.56
N PHE A 579 28.46 -20.47 14.29
CA PHE A 579 27.88 -20.40 12.95
C PHE A 579 28.19 -19.08 12.23
N GLU A 580 28.04 -17.94 12.90
CA GLU A 580 28.41 -16.62 12.36
C GLU A 580 29.91 -16.51 12.03
N GLN A 581 30.77 -17.21 12.79
CA GLN A 581 32.22 -17.21 12.60
C GLN A 581 32.70 -18.19 11.52
N GLU A 582 31.83 -19.06 11.02
CA GLU A 582 32.25 -20.23 10.26
C GLU A 582 32.61 -19.96 8.79
N ASP A 583 31.91 -19.04 8.13
CA ASP A 583 32.32 -18.43 6.86
C ASP A 583 31.43 -17.21 6.56
N PRO A 584 31.97 -16.01 6.25
CA PRO A 584 31.18 -14.87 5.77
C PRO A 584 30.48 -15.11 4.41
N LYS A 585 30.62 -16.29 3.79
CA LYS A 585 30.00 -16.67 2.50
C LYS A 585 28.75 -17.56 2.60
N GLN A 586 28.20 -17.79 3.79
CA GLN A 586 26.97 -18.59 3.89
C GLN A 586 25.77 -17.84 3.28
N LYS A 587 24.97 -18.54 2.47
CA LYS A 587 23.78 -17.98 1.82
C LYS A 587 22.66 -17.84 2.83
N ASN A 588 22.22 -16.61 3.10
CA ASN A 588 21.20 -16.32 4.11
C ASN A 588 19.84 -16.03 3.46
N TYR A 589 19.23 -17.06 2.86
CA TYR A 589 17.94 -16.95 2.16
C TYR A 589 16.83 -16.34 3.04
N LEU A 590 16.72 -16.78 4.29
CA LEU A 590 15.69 -16.28 5.20
C LEU A 590 15.85 -14.81 5.53
N LEU A 591 17.09 -14.36 5.71
CA LEU A 591 17.38 -12.99 6.06
C LEU A 591 17.06 -12.07 4.89
N GLY A 592 17.49 -12.45 3.67
CA GLY A 592 17.10 -11.75 2.45
C GLY A 592 15.58 -11.75 2.26
N ALA A 593 14.90 -12.87 2.48
CA ALA A 593 13.44 -12.95 2.43
C ALA A 593 12.75 -12.07 3.49
N SER A 594 13.31 -11.99 4.70
CA SER A 594 12.78 -11.16 5.80
C SER A 594 12.93 -9.67 5.48
N GLU A 595 14.07 -9.26 4.94
CA GLU A 595 14.30 -7.89 4.46
C GLU A 595 13.33 -7.51 3.34
N ILE A 596 13.11 -8.41 2.37
CA ILE A 596 12.11 -8.23 1.30
C ILE A 596 10.70 -8.13 1.90
N ALA A 597 10.34 -9.00 2.85
CA ALA A 597 9.03 -8.98 3.50
C ALA A 597 8.78 -7.66 4.25
N LEU A 598 9.81 -7.09 4.87
CA LEU A 598 9.73 -5.76 5.50
C LEU A 598 9.47 -4.66 4.46
N ILE A 599 10.15 -4.70 3.30
CA ILE A 599 9.94 -3.74 2.21
C ILE A 599 8.51 -3.88 1.66
N LEU A 600 8.07 -5.11 1.35
CA LEU A 600 6.73 -5.40 0.84
C LEU A 600 5.65 -4.99 1.84
N GLY A 601 5.82 -5.31 3.13
CA GLY A 601 4.88 -4.95 4.18
C GLY A 601 4.76 -3.44 4.39
N ALA A 602 5.88 -2.71 4.36
CA ALA A 602 5.88 -1.25 4.42
C ALA A 602 5.20 -0.62 3.19
N SER A 603 5.49 -1.16 2.00
CA SER A 603 4.90 -0.70 0.74
C SER A 603 3.40 -0.97 0.71
N MET A 604 2.95 -2.14 1.18
CA MET A 604 1.53 -2.49 1.24
C MET A 604 0.79 -1.61 2.26
N ALA A 605 1.41 -1.31 3.40
CA ALA A 605 0.85 -0.37 4.36
C ALA A 605 0.70 1.03 3.75
N ASP A 606 1.71 1.53 3.03
CA ASP A 606 1.60 2.81 2.30
C ASP A 606 0.46 2.77 1.28
N TYR A 607 0.41 1.73 0.45
CA TYR A 607 -0.59 1.52 -0.60
C TYR A 607 -2.03 1.56 -0.08
N TYR A 608 -2.32 0.88 1.04
CA TYR A 608 -3.66 0.80 1.62
C TYR A 608 -4.01 1.91 2.62
N THR A 609 -3.06 2.76 3.00
CA THR A 609 -3.31 3.82 3.99
C THR A 609 -3.00 5.21 3.43
N LEU A 610 -1.73 5.49 3.16
CA LEU A 610 -1.26 6.82 2.78
C LEU A 610 -1.59 7.15 1.33
N SER A 611 -1.52 6.14 0.45
CA SER A 611 -1.68 6.27 -1.00
C SER A 611 -3.03 5.73 -1.48
N ALA A 612 -3.93 5.33 -0.57
CA ALA A 612 -5.19 4.67 -0.89
C ALA A 612 -6.09 5.49 -1.82
N GLU A 613 -6.18 6.81 -1.62
CA GLU A 613 -7.01 7.67 -2.49
C GLU A 613 -6.50 7.75 -3.93
N ILE A 614 -5.20 7.57 -4.13
CA ILE A 614 -4.58 7.56 -5.47
C ILE A 614 -4.82 6.19 -6.13
N ASN A 615 -4.58 5.11 -5.39
CA ASN A 615 -4.63 3.74 -5.91
C ASN A 615 -6.07 3.21 -6.07
N LYS A 616 -7.05 3.77 -5.36
CA LYS A 616 -8.48 3.39 -5.47
C LYS A 616 -9.02 3.51 -6.89
N VAL A 617 -8.48 4.42 -7.70
CA VAL A 617 -8.84 4.59 -9.11
C VAL A 617 -8.62 3.30 -9.91
N ASP A 618 -7.67 2.48 -9.46
CA ASP A 618 -7.24 1.27 -10.15
C ASP A 618 -7.91 -0.01 -9.61
N TRP A 619 -8.68 0.08 -8.52
CA TRP A 619 -9.32 -1.06 -7.88
C TRP A 619 -10.53 -1.57 -8.68
N GLN A 620 -10.35 -2.70 -9.35
CA GLN A 620 -11.36 -3.34 -10.21
C GLN A 620 -12.02 -4.56 -9.56
N PHE A 621 -11.41 -5.17 -8.54
CA PHE A 621 -11.85 -6.45 -7.98
C PHE A 621 -11.98 -6.43 -6.45
N GLY A 622 -12.88 -7.27 -5.94
CA GLY A 622 -12.84 -7.74 -4.55
C GLY A 622 -11.80 -8.86 -4.36
N PHE A 623 -11.41 -9.16 -3.11
CA PHE A 623 -10.33 -10.13 -2.79
C PHE A 623 -10.50 -11.49 -3.49
N TRP A 624 -11.62 -12.19 -3.27
CA TRP A 624 -11.83 -13.52 -3.85
C TRP A 624 -11.98 -13.51 -5.37
N GLU A 625 -12.52 -12.44 -5.93
CA GLU A 625 -12.65 -12.28 -7.37
C GLU A 625 -11.28 -12.09 -8.04
N GLY A 626 -10.47 -11.16 -7.52
CA GLY A 626 -9.11 -10.90 -7.99
C GLY A 626 -8.26 -12.17 -7.90
N MET A 627 -8.26 -12.86 -6.76
CA MET A 627 -7.54 -14.12 -6.58
C MET A 627 -7.96 -15.20 -7.60
N ARG A 628 -9.26 -15.34 -7.87
CA ARG A 628 -9.75 -16.30 -8.88
C ARG A 628 -9.30 -15.90 -10.30
N LYS A 629 -9.43 -14.62 -10.65
CA LYS A 629 -9.07 -14.10 -11.98
C LYS A 629 -7.56 -14.13 -12.26
N LYS A 630 -6.71 -14.06 -11.23
CA LYS A 630 -5.24 -14.11 -11.34
C LYS A 630 -4.68 -15.54 -11.25
N LEU A 631 -5.20 -16.39 -10.35
CA LEU A 631 -4.61 -17.72 -10.10
C LEU A 631 -5.25 -18.86 -10.90
N ILE A 632 -6.50 -18.71 -11.34
CA ILE A 632 -7.27 -19.77 -12.02
C ILE A 632 -7.64 -19.35 -13.44
N GLY A 633 -8.00 -18.07 -13.64
CA GLY A 633 -8.23 -17.49 -14.96
C GLY A 633 -6.98 -16.81 -15.53
N THR A 634 -6.93 -16.62 -16.86
CA THR A 634 -5.97 -15.72 -17.52
C THR A 634 -6.56 -14.33 -17.77
N GLU A 635 -7.83 -14.12 -17.44
CA GLU A 635 -8.58 -12.87 -17.68
C GLU A 635 -8.07 -11.71 -16.82
N GLY A 636 -7.45 -11.99 -15.67
CA GLY A 636 -6.86 -10.98 -14.79
C GLY A 636 -5.45 -10.54 -15.18
N MET A 637 -4.84 -11.13 -16.22
CA MET A 637 -3.46 -10.81 -16.64
C MET A 637 -3.47 -9.85 -17.83
N ARG A 638 -3.13 -8.59 -17.59
CA ARG A 638 -3.18 -7.51 -18.59
C ARG A 638 -1.98 -6.59 -18.44
N PHE A 639 -1.63 -5.88 -19.50
CA PHE A 639 -0.80 -4.68 -19.37
C PHE A 639 -1.60 -3.61 -18.67
N ASP A 640 -1.01 -2.95 -17.68
CA ASP A 640 -1.61 -1.77 -17.09
C ASP A 640 -1.47 -0.54 -18.01
N ASP A 641 -2.08 0.56 -17.58
CA ASP A 641 -2.00 1.87 -18.22
C ASP A 641 -1.26 2.88 -17.34
N ASN A 642 -0.30 2.40 -16.55
CA ASN A 642 0.48 3.22 -15.64
C ASN A 642 1.30 4.27 -16.37
N ARG A 643 1.54 5.40 -15.70
CA ARG A 643 2.51 6.40 -16.17
C ARG A 643 3.89 5.78 -16.30
N SER A 644 4.68 6.22 -17.27
CA SER A 644 6.04 5.70 -17.48
C SER A 644 6.95 5.86 -16.25
N SER A 645 6.74 6.92 -15.46
CA SER A 645 7.46 7.15 -14.20
C SER A 645 7.20 6.06 -13.16
N LEU A 646 5.99 5.51 -13.12
CA LEU A 646 5.64 4.44 -12.20
C LEU A 646 6.31 3.13 -12.62
N ASN A 647 6.30 2.79 -13.92
CA ASN A 647 7.06 1.66 -14.47
C ASN A 647 8.59 1.76 -14.22
N ILE A 648 9.17 2.96 -14.26
CA ILE A 648 10.56 3.18 -13.82
C ILE A 648 10.69 2.91 -12.31
N GLY A 649 9.71 3.34 -11.52
CA GLY A 649 9.59 3.01 -10.10
C GLY A 649 9.56 1.51 -9.84
N HIS A 650 8.85 0.71 -10.66
CA HIS A 650 8.83 -0.75 -10.56
C HIS A 650 10.22 -1.37 -10.76
N ALA A 651 11.01 -0.90 -11.74
CA ALA A 651 12.40 -1.36 -11.90
C ALA A 651 13.29 -1.02 -10.67
N LEU A 652 13.05 0.12 -10.03
CA LEU A 652 13.73 0.51 -8.79
C LEU A 652 13.23 -0.29 -7.58
N ALA A 653 11.94 -0.59 -7.48
CA ALA A 653 11.38 -1.48 -6.45
C ALA A 653 11.98 -2.88 -6.58
N GLY A 654 12.07 -3.40 -7.81
CA GLY A 654 12.77 -4.65 -8.11
C GLY A 654 14.23 -4.64 -7.71
N THR A 655 14.92 -3.51 -7.87
CA THR A 655 16.29 -3.33 -7.35
C THR A 655 16.30 -3.45 -5.82
N GLY A 656 15.30 -2.87 -5.15
CA GLY A 656 15.06 -3.00 -3.72
C GLY A 656 14.77 -4.42 -3.26
N TYR A 657 14.18 -5.29 -4.10
CA TYR A 657 13.99 -6.71 -3.80
C TYR A 657 15.23 -7.56 -4.12
N TYR A 658 15.97 -7.19 -5.17
CA TYR A 658 17.17 -7.88 -5.61
C TYR A 658 18.33 -7.76 -4.62
N ILE A 659 18.62 -6.54 -4.18
CA ILE A 659 19.82 -6.25 -3.39
C ILE A 659 19.83 -6.99 -2.04
N PRO A 660 18.74 -7.04 -1.22
CA PRO A 660 18.72 -7.78 0.03
C PRO A 660 19.19 -9.24 -0.11
N CYS A 661 18.70 -9.95 -1.13
CA CYS A 661 19.18 -11.31 -1.40
C CYS A 661 20.67 -11.32 -1.80
N ARG A 662 21.08 -10.37 -2.66
CA ARG A 662 22.45 -10.31 -3.17
C ARG A 662 23.48 -9.99 -2.07
N THR A 663 23.12 -9.15 -1.11
CA THR A 663 23.95 -8.82 0.06
C THR A 663 24.03 -9.95 1.07
N ASN A 664 23.02 -10.83 1.08
CA ASN A 664 22.98 -12.08 1.85
C ASN A 664 23.65 -13.28 1.15
N ASN A 665 24.68 -13.01 0.33
CA ASN A 665 25.52 -13.99 -0.39
C ASN A 665 24.82 -14.87 -1.44
N LEU A 666 23.60 -14.55 -1.86
CA LEU A 666 22.99 -15.23 -3.00
C LEU A 666 23.72 -14.81 -4.30
N SER A 667 23.77 -15.71 -5.28
CA SER A 667 24.27 -15.39 -6.63
C SER A 667 23.32 -14.45 -7.36
N ALA A 668 23.78 -13.80 -8.44
CA ALA A 668 22.94 -12.88 -9.20
C ALA A 668 21.61 -13.51 -9.66
N MET A 669 21.64 -14.77 -10.10
CA MET A 669 20.43 -15.46 -10.54
C MET A 669 19.49 -15.87 -9.39
N GLU A 670 20.03 -16.19 -8.22
CA GLU A 670 19.22 -16.46 -7.02
C GLU A 670 18.54 -15.16 -6.53
N SER A 671 19.26 -14.04 -6.55
CA SER A 671 18.71 -12.72 -6.22
C SER A 671 17.68 -12.23 -7.24
N PHE A 672 17.86 -12.54 -8.53
CA PHE A 672 16.82 -12.36 -9.54
C PHE A 672 15.56 -13.16 -9.19
N GLY A 673 15.72 -14.41 -8.75
CA GLY A 673 14.61 -15.23 -8.25
C GLY A 673 13.87 -14.56 -7.08
N CYS A 674 14.60 -13.92 -6.16
CA CYS A 674 13.97 -13.14 -5.08
C CYS A 674 13.13 -11.97 -5.62
N ALA A 675 13.67 -11.18 -6.56
CA ALA A 675 12.94 -10.06 -7.15
C ALA A 675 11.69 -10.53 -7.93
N LEU A 676 11.78 -11.67 -8.62
CA LEU A 676 10.66 -12.30 -9.31
C LEU A 676 9.56 -12.78 -8.36
N ILE A 677 9.94 -13.45 -7.26
CA ILE A 677 8.98 -13.89 -6.24
C ILE A 677 8.33 -12.68 -5.54
N ALA A 678 9.11 -11.64 -5.24
CA ALA A 678 8.61 -10.42 -4.63
C ALA A 678 7.62 -9.68 -5.53
N SER A 679 7.94 -9.53 -6.82
CA SER A 679 7.04 -8.96 -7.82
C SER A 679 5.75 -9.79 -7.94
N TYR A 680 5.87 -11.11 -8.07
CA TYR A 680 4.72 -12.00 -8.10
C TYR A 680 3.83 -11.86 -6.85
N PHE A 681 4.46 -11.76 -5.67
CA PHE A 681 3.74 -11.55 -4.42
C PHE A 681 3.02 -10.21 -4.40
N TRP A 682 3.68 -9.13 -4.83
CA TRP A 682 3.09 -7.79 -4.91
C TRP A 682 1.88 -7.78 -5.83
N GLU A 683 2.03 -8.24 -7.07
CA GLU A 683 0.96 -8.29 -8.06
C GLU A 683 -0.22 -9.18 -7.62
N THR A 684 0.05 -10.26 -6.88
CA THR A 684 -0.98 -11.21 -6.48
C THR A 684 -1.69 -10.79 -5.18
N PHE A 685 -0.91 -10.44 -4.16
CA PHE A 685 -1.40 -10.26 -2.79
C PHE A 685 -1.32 -8.80 -2.32
N GLY A 686 -0.37 -8.02 -2.81
CA GLY A 686 -0.31 -6.58 -2.56
C GLY A 686 -1.42 -5.85 -3.30
N GLU A 687 -1.50 -6.02 -4.61
CA GLU A 687 -2.48 -5.40 -5.52
C GLU A 687 -3.61 -6.37 -5.87
N PHE A 688 -4.12 -7.09 -4.87
CA PHE A 688 -5.18 -8.09 -5.08
C PHE A 688 -6.47 -7.49 -5.67
N ARG A 689 -6.67 -6.17 -5.56
CA ARG A 689 -7.82 -5.43 -6.09
C ARG A 689 -7.64 -4.98 -7.55
N GLU A 690 -6.46 -5.11 -8.11
CA GLU A 690 -6.12 -4.67 -9.47
C GLU A 690 -5.95 -5.85 -10.43
N ILE A 691 -5.64 -5.57 -11.70
CA ILE A 691 -5.14 -6.57 -12.64
C ILE A 691 -3.77 -7.08 -12.21
N TRP A 692 -3.32 -8.19 -12.79
CA TRP A 692 -1.96 -8.68 -12.65
C TRP A 692 -1.16 -8.12 -13.83
N SER A 693 -0.28 -7.14 -13.54
CA SER A 693 0.39 -6.34 -14.54
C SER A 693 1.50 -7.13 -15.24
N ILE A 694 1.31 -7.37 -16.54
CA ILE A 694 2.29 -8.08 -17.37
C ILE A 694 3.59 -7.27 -17.49
N ASN A 695 3.49 -5.95 -17.64
CA ASN A 695 4.67 -5.08 -17.70
C ASN A 695 5.42 -5.10 -16.38
N ASP A 696 4.75 -5.05 -15.22
CA ASP A 696 5.45 -5.02 -13.94
C ASP A 696 6.16 -6.33 -13.61
N MET A 697 5.63 -7.45 -14.09
CA MET A 697 6.27 -8.76 -14.02
C MET A 697 7.51 -8.89 -14.92
N ILE A 698 7.76 -7.94 -15.81
CA ILE A 698 8.98 -7.83 -16.60
C ILE A 698 9.88 -6.73 -16.02
N THR A 699 9.37 -5.51 -15.88
CA THR A 699 10.14 -4.33 -15.46
C THR A 699 10.68 -4.48 -14.04
N THR A 700 9.89 -5.00 -13.10
CA THR A 700 10.30 -5.17 -11.70
C THR A 700 11.45 -6.17 -11.58
N PRO A 701 11.31 -7.47 -11.90
CA PRO A 701 12.38 -8.42 -11.65
C PRO A 701 13.59 -8.23 -12.56
N VAL A 702 13.36 -8.00 -13.86
CA VAL A 702 14.45 -7.90 -14.83
C VAL A 702 15.15 -6.55 -14.75
N GLY A 703 14.38 -5.46 -14.66
CA GLY A 703 14.95 -4.13 -14.39
C GLY A 703 15.66 -4.08 -13.05
N GLY A 704 15.11 -4.76 -12.03
CA GLY A 704 15.72 -4.92 -10.72
C GLY A 704 17.08 -5.63 -10.75
N LEU A 705 17.22 -6.73 -11.51
CA LEU A 705 18.50 -7.39 -11.75
C LEU A 705 19.47 -6.49 -12.52
N ALA A 706 18.99 -5.90 -13.62
CA ALA A 706 19.81 -5.12 -14.55
C ALA A 706 20.36 -3.83 -13.91
N ILE A 707 19.65 -3.21 -12.98
CA ILE A 707 20.10 -2.04 -12.21
C ILE A 707 20.81 -2.48 -10.92
N GLY A 708 20.22 -3.42 -10.19
CA GLY A 708 20.69 -3.84 -8.88
C GLY A 708 22.05 -4.53 -8.89
N GLU A 709 22.36 -5.34 -9.91
CA GLU A 709 23.65 -6.03 -9.95
C GLU A 709 24.84 -5.09 -10.19
N PRO A 710 24.81 -4.14 -11.13
CA PRO A 710 25.85 -3.12 -11.25
C PRO A 710 26.01 -2.27 -9.98
N LEU A 711 24.90 -1.89 -9.34
CA LEU A 711 24.96 -1.16 -8.06
C LEU A 711 25.63 -2.01 -6.97
N TYR A 712 25.26 -3.29 -6.86
CA TYR A 712 25.88 -4.23 -5.93
C TYR A 712 27.38 -4.41 -6.21
N GLN A 713 27.80 -4.60 -7.47
CA GLN A 713 29.21 -4.75 -7.83
C GLN A 713 30.02 -3.50 -7.47
N ASN A 714 29.50 -2.30 -7.77
CA ASN A 714 30.12 -1.04 -7.37
C ASN A 714 30.17 -0.88 -5.84
N GLY A 715 29.07 -1.17 -5.13
CA GLY A 715 29.01 -1.14 -3.67
C GLY A 715 30.01 -2.11 -3.02
N LYS A 716 30.12 -3.32 -3.55
CA LYS A 716 31.09 -4.34 -3.12
C LYS A 716 32.53 -3.89 -3.41
N PHE A 717 32.77 -3.20 -4.51
CA PHE A 717 34.08 -2.65 -4.85
C PHE A 717 34.50 -1.57 -3.85
N PHE A 718 33.70 -0.52 -3.70
CA PHE A 718 34.04 0.61 -2.82
C PHE A 718 34.06 0.23 -1.33
N SER A 719 33.24 -0.75 -0.91
CA SER A 719 33.28 -1.24 0.49
C SER A 719 34.58 -1.96 0.85
N ARG A 720 35.32 -2.47 -0.14
CA ARG A 720 36.62 -3.13 0.03
C ARG A 720 37.81 -2.16 -0.07
N GLY A 721 37.61 -0.97 -0.61
CA GLY A 721 38.64 0.05 -0.74
C GLY A 721 39.11 0.60 0.61
N SER A 722 40.26 1.28 0.62
CA SER A 722 40.82 1.96 1.79
C SER A 722 40.34 3.43 1.86
N GLY A 723 40.58 4.10 2.99
CA GLY A 723 40.08 5.47 3.22
C GLY A 723 40.50 6.48 2.14
N GLY A 724 39.61 7.42 1.80
CA GLY A 724 39.81 8.44 0.78
C GLY A 724 38.48 9.10 0.39
N MET A 725 38.51 10.33 -0.14
CA MET A 725 37.27 11.08 -0.48
C MET A 725 36.46 10.37 -1.57
N LEU A 726 37.12 9.88 -2.62
CA LEU A 726 36.48 9.21 -3.76
C LEU A 726 35.90 7.84 -3.38
N ASN A 727 36.67 7.02 -2.66
CA ASN A 727 36.20 5.73 -2.18
C ASN A 727 35.01 5.90 -1.20
N SER A 728 35.07 6.89 -0.31
CA SER A 728 33.97 7.20 0.62
C SER A 728 32.71 7.65 -0.13
N PHE A 729 32.87 8.48 -1.16
CA PHE A 729 31.76 8.93 -2.01
C PHE A 729 31.14 7.77 -2.80
N GLY A 730 31.97 6.93 -3.44
CA GLY A 730 31.50 5.73 -4.15
C GLY A 730 30.78 4.76 -3.22
N LYS A 731 31.28 4.57 -2.00
CA LYS A 731 30.62 3.77 -0.96
C LYS A 731 29.27 4.36 -0.54
N ALA A 732 29.14 5.68 -0.44
CA ALA A 732 27.88 6.33 -0.09
C ALA A 732 26.82 6.16 -1.20
N ILE A 733 27.21 6.32 -2.47
CA ILE A 733 26.29 6.25 -3.61
C ILE A 733 25.90 4.80 -3.93
N PHE A 734 26.88 3.92 -4.08
CA PHE A 734 26.65 2.55 -4.56
C PHE A 734 26.53 1.53 -3.43
N GLY A 735 27.13 1.83 -2.28
CA GLY A 735 27.16 0.94 -1.13
C GLY A 735 25.98 1.08 -0.19
N GLY A 736 25.07 2.06 -0.35
CA GLY A 736 23.96 2.31 0.59
C GLY A 736 23.13 1.05 0.93
N PRO A 737 22.55 0.36 -0.04
CA PRO A 737 21.81 -0.88 0.19
C PRO A 737 22.62 -2.00 0.86
N GLN A 738 23.89 -2.18 0.45
CA GLN A 738 24.80 -3.15 1.05
C GLN A 738 25.25 -2.75 2.46
N ALA A 739 25.38 -1.45 2.73
CA ALA A 739 25.73 -0.91 4.03
C ALA A 739 24.60 -1.12 5.04
N ILE A 740 23.34 -0.99 4.61
CA ILE A 740 22.16 -1.29 5.43
C ILE A 740 22.14 -2.77 5.81
N ASN A 741 22.29 -3.68 4.84
CA ASN A 741 22.35 -5.12 5.12
C ASN A 741 23.56 -5.51 5.99
N ASN A 742 24.76 -5.03 5.64
CA ASN A 742 25.97 -5.27 6.43
C ASN A 742 25.84 -4.73 7.86
N TRP A 743 25.10 -3.63 8.04
CA TRP A 743 24.78 -3.05 9.34
C TRP A 743 23.82 -3.94 10.15
N PHE A 744 22.70 -4.38 9.56
CA PHE A 744 21.78 -5.32 10.22
C PHE A 744 22.48 -6.62 10.64
N ASN A 745 23.42 -7.09 9.82
CA ASN A 745 24.02 -8.41 9.96
C ASN A 745 25.42 -8.39 10.59
N GLY A 746 25.94 -7.22 10.97
CA GLY A 746 27.28 -7.09 11.53
C GLY A 746 28.42 -7.53 10.58
N ILE A 747 28.15 -7.61 9.27
CA ILE A 747 29.10 -8.11 8.27
C ILE A 747 30.12 -7.00 7.95
N LYS A 748 31.38 -7.22 8.36
CA LYS A 748 32.49 -6.36 7.92
C LYS A 748 32.99 -6.84 6.56
N SER A 749 32.90 -6.00 5.54
CA SER A 749 33.53 -6.27 4.25
C SER A 749 35.03 -6.44 4.46
N LYS A 750 35.61 -7.58 4.04
CA LYS A 750 37.07 -7.79 4.07
C LYS A 750 37.71 -6.74 3.15
N PRO A 751 38.57 -5.85 3.68
CA PRO A 751 39.30 -4.91 2.83
C PRO A 751 40.10 -5.65 1.76
N ALA A 752 40.32 -5.00 0.63
CA ALA A 752 41.27 -5.49 -0.36
C ALA A 752 42.68 -5.54 0.26
N GLU A 753 43.47 -6.54 -0.15
CA GLU A 753 44.85 -6.71 0.34
C GLU A 753 45.76 -5.61 -0.22
N GLU A 754 45.50 -5.22 -1.47
CA GLU A 754 46.17 -4.13 -2.15
C GLU A 754 45.13 -3.14 -2.72
N VAL A 755 45.50 -1.87 -2.69
CA VAL A 755 44.72 -0.76 -3.22
C VAL A 755 45.60 0.17 -4.04
N ASP A 756 45.00 0.90 -4.97
CA ASP A 756 45.68 1.92 -5.77
C ASP A 756 45.81 3.26 -5.01
N GLU A 757 46.26 4.30 -5.73
CA GLU A 757 46.43 5.65 -5.17
C GLU A 757 45.12 6.34 -4.76
N PHE A 758 43.97 5.89 -5.26
CA PHE A 758 42.64 6.38 -4.88
C PHE A 758 42.00 5.55 -3.76
N GLY A 759 42.71 4.53 -3.28
CA GLY A 759 42.21 3.59 -2.29
C GLY A 759 41.29 2.51 -2.88
N PHE A 760 41.33 2.29 -4.19
CA PHE A 760 40.49 1.31 -4.87
C PHE A 760 41.14 -0.08 -4.93
N PRO A 761 40.37 -1.18 -4.77
CA PRO A 761 40.89 -2.55 -4.88
C PRO A 761 41.59 -2.84 -6.22
N THR A 762 42.78 -3.45 -6.16
CA THR A 762 43.59 -3.81 -7.36
C THR A 762 43.45 -5.27 -7.79
N ASP A 763 42.76 -6.07 -7.00
CA ASP A 763 42.46 -7.48 -7.27
C ASP A 763 41.24 -7.66 -8.20
N VAL A 764 40.61 -6.56 -8.60
CA VAL A 764 39.52 -6.51 -9.59
C VAL A 764 39.86 -5.43 -10.60
N TRP A 765 39.75 -5.74 -11.89
CA TRP A 765 39.95 -4.74 -12.92
C TRP A 765 38.78 -3.75 -12.92
N HIS A 766 39.10 -2.46 -12.97
CA HIS A 766 38.12 -1.40 -12.96
C HIS A 766 38.58 -0.25 -13.85
N GLN A 767 37.61 0.54 -14.32
CA GLN A 767 37.86 1.81 -14.98
C GLN A 767 36.68 2.73 -14.69
N PHE A 768 36.92 3.81 -13.98
CA PHE A 768 35.90 4.82 -13.71
C PHE A 768 36.23 6.12 -14.41
N SER A 769 35.20 6.84 -14.82
CA SER A 769 35.39 8.17 -15.38
C SER A 769 34.29 9.12 -15.01
N ILE A 770 34.68 10.38 -14.82
CA ILE A 770 33.77 11.53 -14.76
C ILE A 770 34.18 12.47 -15.88
N SER A 771 33.19 13.00 -16.58
CA SER A 771 33.38 13.80 -17.78
C SER A 771 32.57 15.09 -17.67
N ALA A 772 33.18 16.19 -18.10
CA ALA A 772 32.50 17.46 -18.32
C ALA A 772 32.93 17.99 -19.68
N GLY A 773 31.97 18.47 -20.47
CA GLY A 773 32.25 18.89 -21.83
C GLY A 773 31.32 19.98 -22.32
N TYR A 774 31.75 20.62 -23.41
CA TYR A 774 30.97 21.60 -24.13
C TYR A 774 31.13 21.37 -25.62
N GLY A 775 30.08 21.69 -26.38
CA GLY A 775 30.15 21.64 -27.82
C GLY A 775 28.86 22.07 -28.45
N THR A 776 28.53 21.45 -29.57
CA THR A 776 27.39 21.83 -30.39
C THR A 776 26.46 20.66 -30.61
N GLN A 777 25.17 20.96 -30.73
CA GLN A 777 24.14 20.01 -31.12
C GLN A 777 23.21 20.63 -32.15
N SER A 778 22.70 19.82 -33.06
CA SER A 778 21.71 20.21 -34.07
C SER A 778 20.69 19.10 -34.25
N ARG A 779 19.45 19.47 -34.55
CA ARG A 779 18.37 18.52 -34.90
C ARG A 779 17.85 18.82 -36.29
N SER A 780 17.49 17.79 -37.05
CA SER A 780 16.95 17.95 -38.41
C SER A 780 15.61 18.68 -38.48
N ASP A 781 14.83 18.67 -37.40
CA ASP A 781 13.52 19.33 -37.28
C ASP A 781 13.60 20.78 -36.76
N LYS A 782 14.82 21.28 -36.49
CA LYS A 782 15.07 22.65 -36.03
C LYS A 782 16.14 23.32 -36.90
N LYS A 783 16.09 24.65 -36.99
CA LYS A 783 17.10 25.41 -37.75
C LYS A 783 18.30 25.76 -36.88
N GLY A 784 19.49 25.51 -37.40
CA GLY A 784 20.75 25.92 -36.79
C GLY A 784 21.41 24.87 -35.90
N SER A 785 22.58 25.23 -35.40
CA SER A 785 23.33 24.47 -34.41
C SER A 785 23.42 25.30 -33.14
N GLU A 786 23.34 24.64 -31.99
CA GLU A 786 23.22 25.28 -30.68
C GLU A 786 24.30 24.76 -29.73
N GLY A 787 24.71 25.60 -28.78
CA GLY A 787 25.63 25.18 -27.74
C GLY A 787 25.00 24.15 -26.80
N THR A 788 25.78 23.16 -26.37
CA THR A 788 25.37 22.19 -25.35
C THR A 788 26.52 21.92 -24.37
N ALA A 789 26.21 21.94 -23.08
CA ALA A 789 27.09 21.47 -22.02
C ALA A 789 26.72 20.03 -21.68
N SER A 790 27.70 19.19 -21.35
CA SER A 790 27.49 17.79 -21.00
C SER A 790 28.25 17.44 -19.72
N VAL A 791 27.60 16.69 -18.84
CA VAL A 791 28.25 15.99 -17.73
C VAL A 791 27.94 14.51 -17.83
N GLY A 792 28.91 13.67 -17.51
CA GLY A 792 28.69 12.23 -17.55
C GLY A 792 29.61 11.47 -16.62
N PHE A 793 29.22 10.26 -16.29
CA PHE A 793 30.03 9.31 -15.55
C PHE A 793 29.92 7.93 -16.19
N GLU A 794 30.98 7.14 -16.06
CA GLU A 794 30.98 5.74 -16.45
C GLU A 794 31.74 4.92 -15.43
N THR A 795 31.17 3.79 -15.02
CA THR A 795 31.87 2.76 -14.23
C THR A 795 31.94 1.47 -15.02
N GLN A 796 33.10 0.81 -14.97
CA GLN A 796 33.28 -0.55 -15.46
C GLN A 796 34.01 -1.37 -14.39
N ILE A 797 33.50 -2.56 -14.12
CA ILE A 797 34.13 -3.54 -13.23
C ILE A 797 34.15 -4.87 -13.96
N LEU A 798 35.32 -5.51 -14.00
CA LEU A 798 35.53 -6.85 -14.51
C LEU A 798 36.18 -7.69 -13.40
N ASN A 799 35.49 -8.75 -12.97
CA ASN A 799 35.93 -9.65 -11.90
C ASN A 799 37.04 -10.61 -12.36
N GLN A 800 38.11 -10.08 -12.95
CA GLN A 800 39.31 -10.80 -13.38
C GLN A 800 40.56 -9.94 -13.15
N SER A 801 41.39 -10.33 -12.18
CA SER A 801 42.56 -9.57 -11.73
C SER A 801 43.71 -9.51 -12.74
N THR A 802 43.75 -10.47 -13.67
CA THR A 802 44.79 -10.60 -14.71
C THR A 802 44.47 -9.85 -16.00
N TYR A 803 43.25 -9.30 -16.13
CA TYR A 803 42.86 -8.52 -17.30
C TYR A 803 43.75 -7.26 -17.44
N ASP A 804 44.13 -6.92 -18.67
CA ASP A 804 45.14 -5.89 -19.00
C ASP A 804 46.55 -6.12 -18.38
N LYS A 805 46.84 -7.34 -17.87
CA LYS A 805 48.16 -7.73 -17.34
C LYS A 805 48.69 -8.96 -18.09
N ALA A 806 49.98 -9.28 -17.93
CA ALA A 806 50.54 -10.53 -18.45
C ALA A 806 50.05 -11.71 -17.60
N GLY A 807 49.57 -12.76 -18.24
CA GLY A 807 49.00 -13.92 -17.57
C GLY A 807 48.23 -14.84 -18.50
N LYS A 808 47.84 -15.99 -17.98
CA LYS A 808 46.94 -16.93 -18.64
C LYS A 808 45.75 -17.20 -17.75
N ALA A 809 44.57 -17.25 -18.35
CA ALA A 809 43.32 -17.63 -17.68
C ALA A 809 42.46 -18.45 -18.65
N ASP A 810 41.74 -19.43 -18.12
CA ASP A 810 40.77 -20.25 -18.84
C ASP A 810 39.71 -20.69 -17.83
N GLU A 811 38.67 -19.86 -17.68
CA GLU A 811 37.78 -19.89 -16.52
C GLU A 811 36.31 -19.76 -16.94
N ILE A 812 35.43 -20.44 -16.20
CA ILE A 812 33.99 -20.28 -16.31
C ILE A 812 33.50 -19.58 -15.04
N PHE A 813 32.95 -18.38 -15.23
CA PHE A 813 32.31 -17.60 -14.19
C PHE A 813 30.84 -18.01 -14.08
N LYS A 814 30.43 -18.41 -12.87
CA LYS A 814 29.04 -18.81 -12.54
C LYS A 814 28.23 -17.68 -11.90
N ASP A 815 28.84 -16.51 -11.74
CA ASP A 815 28.24 -15.31 -11.17
C ASP A 815 28.78 -14.10 -11.97
N THR A 816 28.30 -12.90 -11.65
CA THR A 816 28.57 -11.69 -12.41
C THR A 816 30.05 -11.48 -12.71
N MET A 817 30.38 -11.41 -13.99
CA MET A 817 31.74 -11.25 -14.46
C MET A 817 32.06 -9.81 -14.83
N TYR A 818 31.12 -9.11 -15.45
CA TYR A 818 31.29 -7.74 -15.92
C TYR A 818 30.06 -6.93 -15.53
N SER A 819 30.28 -5.70 -15.07
CA SER A 819 29.20 -4.72 -14.86
C SER A 819 29.61 -3.33 -15.32
N LYS A 820 28.67 -2.59 -15.90
CA LYS A 820 28.84 -1.22 -16.35
C LYS A 820 27.65 -0.36 -15.97
N ILE A 821 27.92 0.88 -15.55
CA ILE A 821 26.93 1.95 -15.40
C ILE A 821 27.42 3.14 -16.21
N LYS A 822 26.57 3.73 -17.04
CA LYS A 822 26.85 4.94 -17.80
C LYS A 822 25.71 5.92 -17.59
N GLY A 823 26.05 7.15 -17.22
CA GLY A 823 25.09 8.24 -17.12
C GLY A 823 25.62 9.47 -17.83
N ARG A 824 24.79 10.16 -18.60
CA ARG A 824 25.13 11.42 -19.25
C ARG A 824 23.94 12.34 -19.32
N LEU A 825 24.14 13.58 -18.91
CA LEU A 825 23.19 14.66 -19.03
C LEU A 825 23.79 15.74 -19.92
N SER A 826 23.14 16.03 -21.04
CA SER A 826 23.49 17.16 -21.89
C SER A 826 22.40 18.22 -21.85
N VAL A 827 22.77 19.47 -21.60
CA VAL A 827 21.87 20.61 -21.42
C VAL A 827 22.19 21.70 -22.42
N GLY A 828 21.15 22.28 -23.00
CA GLY A 828 21.19 23.38 -23.96
C GLY A 828 19.76 23.81 -24.27
N GLN A 829 19.47 24.13 -25.53
CA GLN A 829 18.09 24.29 -26.00
C GLN A 829 17.30 22.97 -26.05
N MET A 830 18.02 21.85 -25.98
CA MET A 830 17.49 20.52 -25.74
C MET A 830 18.26 19.90 -24.58
N THR A 831 17.50 19.26 -23.69
CA THR A 831 18.03 18.40 -22.63
C THR A 831 17.99 16.94 -23.12
N ASP A 832 19.10 16.22 -23.00
CA ASP A 832 19.24 14.79 -23.36
C ASP A 832 19.82 14.06 -22.16
N LEU A 833 19.03 13.16 -21.58
CA LEU A 833 19.44 12.26 -20.50
C LEU A 833 19.63 10.86 -21.09
N GLU A 834 20.81 10.29 -20.87
CA GLU A 834 21.16 8.91 -21.20
C GLU A 834 21.57 8.20 -19.91
N VAL A 835 20.91 7.09 -19.59
CA VAL A 835 21.30 6.18 -18.50
C VAL A 835 21.32 4.77 -19.07
N MET A 836 22.44 4.07 -18.88
CA MET A 836 22.58 2.69 -19.30
C MET A 836 23.25 1.86 -18.20
N THR A 837 22.73 0.66 -17.99
CA THR A 837 23.41 -0.36 -17.22
C THR A 837 23.61 -1.62 -18.06
N LYS A 838 24.65 -2.37 -17.74
CA LYS A 838 24.95 -3.65 -18.38
C LYS A 838 25.60 -4.60 -17.39
N THR A 839 25.20 -5.86 -17.44
CA THR A 839 25.77 -6.94 -16.64
C THR A 839 25.96 -8.19 -17.46
N VAL A 840 27.13 -8.83 -17.36
CA VAL A 840 27.37 -10.20 -17.84
C VAL A 840 27.24 -11.13 -16.64
N LEU A 841 26.15 -11.90 -16.62
CA LEU A 841 25.66 -12.64 -15.44
C LEU A 841 26.48 -13.90 -15.13
N ALA A 842 27.08 -14.46 -16.17
CA ALA A 842 27.98 -15.60 -16.15
C ALA A 842 28.79 -15.54 -17.45
N GLY A 843 29.91 -16.24 -17.55
CA GLY A 843 30.66 -16.20 -18.80
C GLY A 843 31.85 -17.12 -18.86
N TYR A 844 32.26 -17.42 -20.09
CA TYR A 844 33.55 -18.04 -20.37
C TYR A 844 34.58 -16.94 -20.62
N TYR A 845 35.72 -17.03 -19.94
CA TYR A 845 36.83 -16.12 -20.09
C TYR A 845 38.12 -16.86 -20.41
N LYS A 846 38.82 -16.37 -21.43
CA LYS A 846 40.12 -16.89 -21.83
C LYS A 846 41.10 -15.74 -22.03
N GLN A 847 42.31 -15.90 -21.52
CA GLN A 847 43.40 -14.96 -21.69
C GLN A 847 44.69 -15.71 -21.97
N ASP A 848 45.44 -15.23 -22.96
CA ASP A 848 46.86 -15.57 -23.15
C ASP A 848 47.61 -14.30 -23.53
N THR A 849 48.19 -13.65 -22.52
CA THR A 849 48.95 -12.41 -22.66
C THR A 849 50.32 -12.54 -22.03
N LYS A 850 51.34 -12.02 -22.71
CA LYS A 850 52.74 -12.03 -22.26
C LYS A 850 53.39 -10.68 -22.51
N LEU A 851 54.49 -10.39 -21.83
CA LEU A 851 55.35 -9.27 -22.19
C LEU A 851 56.24 -9.67 -23.38
N ASP A 852 56.33 -8.80 -24.38
CA ASP A 852 57.29 -8.93 -25.48
C ASP A 852 58.71 -8.53 -25.03
N GLU A 853 59.70 -8.66 -25.91
CA GLU A 853 61.10 -8.32 -25.63
C GLU A 853 61.31 -6.85 -25.22
N LYS A 854 60.34 -5.97 -25.52
CA LYS A 854 60.35 -4.55 -25.18
C LYS A 854 59.51 -4.25 -23.93
N GLY A 855 59.09 -5.28 -23.20
CA GLY A 855 58.27 -5.16 -22.00
C GLY A 855 56.82 -4.72 -22.28
N LYS A 856 56.32 -4.83 -23.51
CA LYS A 856 54.95 -4.45 -23.87
C LYS A 856 54.05 -5.68 -23.91
N LEU A 857 52.77 -5.51 -23.56
CA LEU A 857 51.82 -6.61 -23.60
C LEU A 857 51.58 -7.08 -25.05
N SER A 858 51.56 -8.40 -25.24
CA SER A 858 51.24 -9.07 -26.49
C SER A 858 50.37 -10.30 -26.23
N GLY A 859 49.31 -10.48 -27.01
CA GLY A 859 48.36 -11.60 -26.84
C GLY A 859 46.91 -11.14 -26.91
N TYR A 860 46.00 -11.86 -26.26
CA TYR A 860 44.58 -11.54 -26.25
C TYR A 860 43.86 -11.93 -24.96
N SER A 861 42.71 -11.31 -24.73
CA SER A 861 41.65 -11.78 -23.84
C SER A 861 40.33 -11.86 -24.59
N PHE A 862 39.49 -12.81 -24.18
CA PHE A 862 38.20 -13.12 -24.77
C PHE A 862 37.19 -13.41 -23.65
N LEU A 863 36.01 -12.84 -23.77
CA LEU A 863 34.86 -13.02 -22.89
C LEU A 863 33.62 -13.30 -23.74
N ILE A 864 32.82 -14.27 -23.34
CA ILE A 864 31.46 -14.44 -23.84
C ILE A 864 30.53 -14.88 -22.71
N GLY A 865 29.33 -14.31 -22.65
CA GLY A 865 28.37 -14.72 -21.64
C GLY A 865 26.98 -14.11 -21.80
N PRO A 866 25.96 -14.71 -21.16
CA PRO A 866 24.63 -14.13 -21.07
C PRO A 866 24.68 -12.78 -20.37
N SER A 867 23.94 -11.81 -20.90
CA SER A 867 23.90 -10.45 -20.38
C SER A 867 22.50 -9.87 -20.31
N THR A 868 22.35 -8.84 -19.48
CA THR A 868 21.13 -8.03 -19.33
C THR A 868 21.54 -6.58 -19.04
N GLY A 869 20.59 -5.66 -19.11
CA GLY A 869 20.83 -4.23 -18.96
C GLY A 869 19.54 -3.42 -19.02
N VAL A 870 19.65 -2.14 -18.68
CA VAL A 870 18.61 -1.15 -19.00
C VAL A 870 19.21 -0.01 -19.82
N ASP A 871 18.40 0.56 -20.70
CA ASP A 871 18.75 1.72 -21.52
C ASP A 871 17.60 2.73 -21.49
N LEU A 872 17.82 3.84 -20.80
CA LEU A 872 16.89 4.96 -20.74
C LEU A 872 17.48 6.13 -21.50
N ARG A 873 16.73 6.62 -22.49
CA ARG A 873 17.00 7.88 -23.16
C ARG A 873 15.78 8.79 -23.14
N GLN A 874 15.96 10.01 -22.64
CA GLN A 874 14.94 11.05 -22.64
C GLN A 874 15.47 12.31 -23.31
N GLN A 875 14.72 12.84 -24.28
CA GLN A 875 15.07 14.06 -25.01
C GLN A 875 13.94 15.07 -24.93
N LYS A 876 14.23 16.26 -24.40
CA LYS A 876 13.25 17.34 -24.29
C LYS A 876 13.78 18.59 -24.94
N VAL A 877 13.13 19.03 -26.01
CA VAL A 877 13.40 20.31 -26.67
C VAL A 877 12.62 21.41 -25.94
N LYS A 878 13.22 22.58 -25.74
CA LYS A 878 12.56 23.72 -25.10
C LYS A 878 11.26 24.08 -25.85
N GLY A 879 10.14 24.08 -25.12
CA GLY A 879 8.80 24.33 -25.68
C GLY A 879 8.24 23.21 -26.57
N GLY A 880 8.92 22.06 -26.66
CA GLY A 880 8.45 20.87 -27.36
C GLY A 880 8.05 19.74 -26.41
N ALA A 881 7.45 18.69 -26.96
CA ALA A 881 7.18 17.47 -26.23
C ALA A 881 8.47 16.71 -25.91
N GLU A 882 8.44 15.93 -24.82
CA GLU A 882 9.52 15.02 -24.43
C GLU A 882 9.46 13.75 -25.30
N ASP A 883 10.60 13.23 -25.71
CA ASP A 883 10.77 11.90 -26.29
C ASP A 883 11.39 10.98 -25.25
N MET A 884 10.97 9.72 -25.25
CA MET A 884 11.43 8.74 -24.28
C MET A 884 11.46 7.35 -24.91
N VAL A 885 12.61 6.69 -24.76
CA VAL A 885 12.78 5.26 -24.99
C VAL A 885 13.40 4.67 -23.73
N ALA A 886 12.68 3.80 -23.04
CA ALA A 886 13.15 3.09 -21.86
C ALA A 886 13.10 1.59 -22.14
N THR A 887 14.25 0.93 -22.18
CA THR A 887 14.38 -0.47 -22.56
C THR A 887 14.91 -1.29 -21.40
N VAL A 888 14.27 -2.42 -21.13
CA VAL A 888 14.83 -3.52 -20.34
C VAL A 888 15.31 -4.57 -21.32
N ASN A 889 16.62 -4.81 -21.35
CA ASN A 889 17.23 -5.86 -22.16
C ASN A 889 17.03 -7.19 -21.43
N VAL A 890 15.94 -7.90 -21.76
CA VAL A 890 15.44 -9.05 -20.99
C VAL A 890 16.48 -10.15 -20.87
N LEU A 891 17.07 -10.52 -22.00
CA LEU A 891 18.19 -11.45 -22.05
C LEU A 891 18.94 -11.23 -23.35
N GLY A 892 20.26 -11.33 -23.27
CA GLY A 892 21.12 -11.22 -24.42
C GLY A 892 22.45 -11.93 -24.22
N SER A 893 23.40 -11.58 -25.07
CA SER A 893 24.78 -12.06 -24.97
C SER A 893 25.74 -10.92 -25.23
N THR A 894 26.84 -10.93 -24.48
CA THR A 894 27.98 -10.04 -24.66
C THR A 894 29.15 -10.86 -25.15
N ILE A 895 29.86 -10.36 -26.16
CA ILE A 895 31.20 -10.79 -26.54
C ILE A 895 32.14 -9.61 -26.33
N ASP A 896 33.27 -9.83 -25.64
CA ASP A 896 34.35 -8.85 -25.50
C ASP A 896 35.68 -9.49 -25.90
N VAL A 897 36.40 -8.84 -26.81
CA VAL A 897 37.71 -9.29 -27.28
C VAL A 897 38.69 -8.15 -27.15
N THR A 898 39.80 -8.39 -26.46
CA THR A 898 40.89 -7.42 -26.37
C THR A 898 42.19 -8.03 -26.86
N GLY A 899 42.87 -7.36 -27.79
CA GLY A 899 44.14 -7.78 -28.37
C GLY A 899 45.26 -6.78 -28.08
N TYR A 900 46.47 -7.28 -27.90
CA TYR A 900 47.67 -6.48 -27.62
C TYR A 900 48.78 -6.86 -28.59
N LYS A 901 49.40 -5.85 -29.23
CA LYS A 901 50.56 -6.07 -30.11
C LYS A 901 51.39 -4.80 -30.25
N ASN A 902 52.70 -4.89 -30.03
CA ASN A 902 53.67 -3.79 -30.22
C ASN A 902 53.33 -2.49 -29.46
N GLY A 903 52.56 -2.58 -28.36
CA GLY A 903 52.06 -1.42 -27.60
C GLY A 903 50.77 -0.80 -28.13
N VAL A 904 50.12 -1.44 -29.11
CA VAL A 904 48.74 -1.15 -29.49
C VAL A 904 47.81 -2.06 -28.69
N ARG A 905 46.78 -1.48 -28.09
CA ARG A 905 45.66 -2.19 -27.47
C ARG A 905 44.42 -2.00 -28.34
N MET A 906 43.74 -3.07 -28.68
CA MET A 906 42.48 -3.05 -29.43
C MET A 906 41.42 -3.77 -28.61
N ARG A 907 40.28 -3.13 -28.34
CA ARG A 907 39.14 -3.76 -27.68
C ARG A 907 37.93 -3.68 -28.60
N ALA A 908 37.17 -4.76 -28.70
CA ALA A 908 35.92 -4.81 -29.43
C ALA A 908 34.86 -5.52 -28.58
N THR A 909 33.67 -4.94 -28.50
CA THR A 909 32.54 -5.50 -27.76
C THR A 909 31.33 -5.58 -28.68
N LEU A 910 30.58 -6.69 -28.62
CA LEU A 910 29.31 -6.89 -29.31
C LEU A 910 28.25 -7.36 -28.32
N ASP A 911 27.11 -6.70 -28.34
CA ASP A 911 25.95 -6.97 -27.52
C ASP A 911 24.73 -7.21 -28.39
N VAL A 912 23.98 -8.27 -28.09
CA VAL A 912 22.72 -8.61 -28.76
C VAL A 912 21.69 -8.95 -27.69
N TYR A 913 20.57 -8.25 -27.67
CA TYR A 913 19.51 -8.40 -26.67
C TYR A 913 18.14 -8.60 -27.29
N GLY A 914 17.30 -9.39 -26.63
CA GLY A 914 15.85 -9.31 -26.75
C GLY A 914 15.30 -8.31 -25.73
N ASP A 915 14.37 -7.46 -26.17
CA ASP A 915 13.97 -6.26 -25.43
C ASP A 915 12.48 -6.25 -25.06
N PHE A 916 12.22 -5.67 -23.90
CA PHE A 916 10.93 -5.09 -23.54
C PHE A 916 11.13 -3.59 -23.32
N ALA A 917 10.31 -2.73 -23.94
CA ALA A 917 10.52 -1.30 -23.90
C ALA A 917 9.22 -0.50 -23.72
N MET A 918 9.37 0.70 -23.16
CA MET A 918 8.37 1.76 -23.20
C MET A 918 8.83 2.82 -24.19
N VAL A 919 7.95 3.16 -25.13
CA VAL A 919 8.30 4.05 -26.23
C VAL A 919 7.27 5.15 -26.35
N ARG A 920 7.68 6.39 -26.11
CA ARG A 920 6.95 7.57 -26.60
C ARG A 920 7.37 7.81 -28.04
N SER A 921 6.42 7.71 -28.97
CA SER A 921 6.72 7.85 -30.40
C SER A 921 6.72 9.32 -30.81
N TYR A 922 7.70 9.81 -31.59
CA TYR A 922 7.67 11.19 -32.08
C TYR A 922 6.44 11.49 -32.97
N ALA A 923 5.87 10.45 -33.58
CA ALA A 923 4.69 10.56 -34.43
C ALA A 923 3.38 10.74 -33.64
N ILE A 924 3.39 10.59 -32.31
CA ILE A 924 2.15 10.66 -31.50
C ILE A 924 1.51 12.04 -31.53
N ASP A 925 2.31 13.11 -31.53
CA ASP A 925 1.79 14.48 -31.52
C ASP A 925 1.06 14.81 -32.83
N ASP A 926 1.59 14.32 -33.97
CA ASP A 926 0.99 14.51 -35.29
C ASP A 926 -0.27 13.63 -35.45
N TYR A 927 -0.21 12.37 -35.00
CA TYR A 927 -1.37 11.48 -34.97
C TYR A 927 -2.49 12.07 -34.12
N ALA A 928 -2.20 12.49 -32.89
CA ALA A 928 -3.20 12.94 -31.93
C ALA A 928 -3.86 14.26 -32.36
N ARG A 929 -3.10 15.16 -33.00
CA ARG A 929 -3.65 16.41 -33.56
C ARG A 929 -4.68 16.15 -34.66
N ASP A 930 -4.42 15.19 -35.52
CA ASP A 930 -5.26 14.96 -36.70
C ASP A 930 -6.41 13.97 -36.45
N SER A 931 -6.17 12.94 -35.63
CA SER A 931 -7.06 11.79 -35.47
C SER A 931 -7.69 11.69 -34.07
N GLY A 932 -7.26 12.52 -33.12
CA GLY A 932 -7.63 12.41 -31.70
C GLY A 932 -7.13 11.11 -31.05
N ARG A 933 -7.33 10.99 -29.73
CA ARG A 933 -6.85 9.84 -28.93
C ARG A 933 -7.92 8.78 -28.62
N GLU A 934 -9.18 9.03 -28.97
CA GLU A 934 -10.27 8.13 -28.61
C GLU A 934 -10.17 6.75 -29.27
N GLY A 935 -10.45 5.68 -28.52
CA GLY A 935 -10.38 4.30 -29.02
C GLY A 935 -8.96 3.76 -29.30
N LEU A 936 -7.90 4.48 -28.91
CA LEU A 936 -6.53 3.94 -28.83
C LEU A 936 -6.37 2.99 -27.63
N PRO A 937 -5.33 2.14 -27.61
CA PRO A 937 -4.91 1.42 -26.40
C PRO A 937 -4.77 2.36 -25.20
N SER A 938 -5.14 1.87 -24.01
CA SER A 938 -5.32 2.69 -22.80
C SER A 938 -4.06 3.47 -22.42
N VAL A 939 -2.90 2.80 -22.39
CA VAL A 939 -1.60 3.43 -22.10
C VAL A 939 -1.25 4.55 -23.08
N LEU A 940 -1.55 4.37 -24.38
CA LEU A 940 -1.27 5.36 -25.41
C LEU A 940 -2.26 6.53 -25.37
N LYS A 941 -3.52 6.24 -25.03
CA LYS A 941 -4.58 7.23 -24.84
C LYS A 941 -4.26 8.15 -23.66
N LEU A 942 -3.76 7.60 -22.55
CA LEU A 942 -3.56 8.32 -21.29
C LEU A 942 -2.15 8.91 -21.13
N ASN A 943 -1.11 8.25 -21.65
CA ASN A 943 0.29 8.55 -21.31
C ASN A 943 1.20 8.79 -22.53
N ASP A 944 0.67 8.84 -23.76
CA ASP A 944 1.42 9.08 -25.01
C ASP A 944 2.56 8.08 -25.33
N TYR A 945 2.66 6.97 -24.60
CA TYR A 945 3.65 5.91 -24.86
C TYR A 945 2.96 4.54 -25.07
N TYR A 946 3.72 3.56 -25.58
CA TYR A 946 3.26 2.18 -25.70
C TYR A 946 4.34 1.18 -25.27
N HIS A 947 3.92 -0.02 -24.87
CA HIS A 947 4.82 -1.15 -24.61
C HIS A 947 5.25 -1.81 -25.92
N ALA A 948 6.53 -2.12 -26.04
CA ALA A 948 7.14 -2.68 -27.24
C ALA A 948 7.99 -3.90 -26.91
N GLY A 949 7.95 -4.88 -27.81
CA GLY A 949 8.93 -5.96 -27.89
C GLY A 949 9.92 -5.66 -29.00
N GLY A 950 11.18 -6.03 -28.82
CA GLY A 950 12.21 -5.66 -29.79
C GLY A 950 13.53 -6.36 -29.65
N ALA A 951 14.53 -5.82 -30.34
CA ALA A 951 15.91 -6.26 -30.21
C ALA A 951 16.87 -5.07 -30.28
N THR A 952 17.93 -5.16 -29.49
CA THR A 952 19.03 -4.20 -29.45
C THR A 952 20.31 -4.90 -29.91
N VAL A 953 21.00 -4.28 -30.86
CA VAL A 953 22.37 -4.64 -31.23
C VAL A 953 23.26 -3.45 -30.95
N ALA A 954 24.28 -3.63 -30.12
CA ALA A 954 25.28 -2.62 -29.85
C ALA A 954 26.70 -3.17 -30.07
N ALA A 955 27.54 -2.39 -30.74
CA ALA A 955 28.93 -2.72 -30.98
C ALA A 955 29.80 -1.53 -30.58
N SER A 956 30.93 -1.79 -29.93
CA SER A 956 31.93 -0.77 -29.64
C SER A 956 33.32 -1.28 -29.96
N GLY A 957 34.21 -0.36 -30.31
CA GLY A 957 35.60 -0.66 -30.60
C GLY A 957 36.50 0.49 -30.15
N SER A 958 37.65 0.17 -29.56
CA SER A 958 38.69 1.15 -29.28
C SER A 958 40.08 0.65 -29.68
N VAL A 959 40.91 1.58 -30.12
CA VAL A 959 42.32 1.35 -30.46
C VAL A 959 43.14 2.41 -29.73
N SER A 960 44.01 1.96 -28.83
CA SER A 960 44.87 2.83 -28.02
C SER A 960 46.33 2.57 -28.35
N TYR A 961 47.09 3.64 -28.61
CA TYR A 961 48.52 3.61 -28.84
C TYR A 961 49.19 4.79 -28.14
N LYS A 962 50.09 4.50 -27.20
CA LYS A 962 50.70 5.49 -26.31
C LYS A 962 49.62 6.32 -25.60
N ASN A 963 49.55 7.62 -25.86
CA ASN A 963 48.62 8.57 -25.27
C ASN A 963 47.39 8.85 -26.15
N LEU A 964 47.29 8.25 -27.33
CA LEU A 964 46.14 8.42 -28.23
C LEU A 964 45.20 7.22 -28.15
N GLU A 965 43.90 7.48 -28.08
CA GLU A 965 42.85 6.48 -28.21
C GLU A 965 41.83 6.93 -29.25
N LEU A 966 41.49 6.05 -30.18
CA LEU A 966 40.39 6.21 -31.12
C LEU A 966 39.30 5.20 -30.75
N SER A 967 38.04 5.63 -30.73
CA SER A 967 36.91 4.77 -30.38
C SER A 967 35.70 5.02 -31.27
N ALA A 968 34.92 3.96 -31.45
CA ALA A 968 33.66 3.97 -32.17
C ALA A 968 32.61 3.20 -31.36
N GLU A 969 31.39 3.73 -31.30
CA GLU A 969 30.23 3.07 -30.72
C GLU A 969 29.08 3.09 -31.73
N PHE A 970 28.38 1.98 -31.88
CA PHE A 970 27.19 1.84 -32.69
C PHE A 970 26.12 1.12 -31.88
N LYS A 971 24.88 1.63 -31.90
CA LYS A 971 23.72 0.98 -31.28
C LYS A 971 22.54 1.10 -32.23
N LYS A 972 21.82 0.00 -32.45
CA LYS A 972 20.54 -0.02 -33.15
C LYS A 972 19.51 -0.78 -32.32
N GLN A 973 18.36 -0.14 -32.09
CA GLN A 973 17.20 -0.73 -31.47
C GLN A 973 16.04 -0.73 -32.46
N TYR A 974 15.39 -1.87 -32.58
CA TYR A 974 14.16 -2.03 -33.36
C TYR A 974 13.04 -2.44 -32.40
N LEU A 975 12.00 -1.62 -32.30
CA LEU A 975 10.93 -1.74 -31.31
C LEU A 975 9.59 -1.82 -32.04
N LYS A 976 8.82 -2.85 -31.75
CA LYS A 976 7.48 -3.05 -32.29
C LYS A 976 6.48 -3.09 -31.16
N GLY A 977 5.39 -2.33 -31.29
CA GLY A 977 4.33 -2.31 -30.29
C GLY A 977 3.75 -3.69 -30.04
N ILE A 978 3.53 -3.99 -28.77
CA ILE A 978 2.82 -5.19 -28.33
C ILE A 978 1.33 -4.87 -28.42
N ASP A 979 0.59 -5.75 -29.08
CA ASP A 979 -0.87 -5.68 -29.22
C ASP A 979 -1.51 -6.82 -28.43
N GLY A 980 -2.70 -6.58 -27.88
CA GLY A 980 -3.42 -7.56 -27.08
C GLY A 980 -3.16 -7.43 -25.58
N SER A 981 -4.11 -7.91 -24.79
CA SER A 981 -4.07 -7.87 -23.31
C SER A 981 -3.93 -6.46 -22.73
N ASP A 982 -4.42 -5.43 -23.41
CA ASP A 982 -4.59 -4.10 -22.83
C ASP A 982 -5.59 -4.17 -21.65
N ARG A 983 -5.42 -3.31 -20.63
CA ARG A 983 -6.31 -3.19 -19.48
C ARG A 983 -7.79 -3.09 -19.86
N PHE A 984 -8.09 -2.36 -20.94
CA PHE A 984 -9.44 -2.19 -21.49
C PHE A 984 -9.50 -2.66 -22.94
N GLN A 985 -9.01 -3.89 -23.19
CA GLN A 985 -8.86 -4.49 -24.51
C GLN A 985 -10.13 -4.41 -25.37
N GLU A 986 -11.29 -4.55 -24.76
CA GLU A 986 -12.60 -4.55 -25.42
C GLU A 986 -13.05 -3.13 -25.84
N SER A 987 -12.45 -2.09 -25.26
CA SER A 987 -12.74 -0.68 -25.57
C SER A 987 -11.94 -0.13 -26.75
N ILE A 988 -10.94 -0.89 -27.23
CA ILE A 988 -10.06 -0.47 -28.33
C ILE A 988 -10.82 -0.54 -29.66
N ALA A 989 -11.28 0.61 -30.14
CA ALA A 989 -11.93 0.73 -31.45
C ALA A 989 -10.94 0.94 -32.61
N ARG A 990 -9.71 1.37 -32.32
CA ARG A 990 -8.69 1.74 -33.30
C ARG A 990 -7.32 1.12 -32.94
N PRO A 991 -7.09 -0.15 -33.28
CA PRO A 991 -5.75 -0.73 -33.19
C PRO A 991 -4.85 -0.09 -34.25
N ILE A 992 -3.76 0.53 -33.80
CA ILE A 992 -2.79 1.19 -34.69
C ILE A 992 -1.46 0.42 -34.71
N LYS A 993 -0.80 0.40 -35.88
CA LYS A 993 0.54 -0.16 -36.03
C LYS A 993 1.56 0.80 -35.43
N LYS A 994 2.41 0.28 -34.56
CA LYS A 994 3.39 1.06 -33.79
C LYS A 994 4.77 0.46 -34.00
N THR A 995 5.68 1.20 -34.60
CA THR A 995 7.06 0.76 -34.82
C THR A 995 8.02 1.91 -34.68
N ASP A 996 9.11 1.68 -33.97
CA ASP A 996 10.07 2.69 -33.61
C ASP A 996 11.49 2.13 -33.71
N GLU A 997 12.39 2.93 -34.29
CA GLU A 997 13.82 2.63 -34.36
C GLU A 997 14.63 3.74 -33.70
N LEU A 998 15.70 3.34 -33.00
CA LEU A 998 16.73 4.22 -32.47
C LEU A 998 18.07 3.73 -33.00
N THR A 999 18.78 4.57 -33.75
CA THR A 999 20.15 4.29 -34.19
C THR A 999 21.08 5.36 -33.66
N SER A 1000 22.17 4.95 -33.00
CA SER A 1000 23.22 5.84 -32.50
C SER A 1000 24.56 5.39 -33.06
N ALA A 1001 25.35 6.34 -33.57
CA ALA A 1001 26.72 6.13 -34.01
C ALA A 1001 27.59 7.24 -33.42
N LYS A 1002 28.64 6.88 -32.69
CA LYS A 1002 29.59 7.81 -32.07
C LYS A 1002 31.01 7.48 -32.51
N LEU A 1003 31.76 8.49 -32.90
CA LEU A 1003 33.21 8.42 -33.10
C LEU A 1003 33.88 9.34 -32.10
N ALA A 1004 34.97 8.92 -31.49
CA ALA A 1004 35.72 9.75 -30.57
C ALA A 1004 37.24 9.55 -30.68
N ALA A 1005 37.97 10.64 -30.46
CA ALA A 1005 39.42 10.64 -30.32
C ALA A 1005 39.77 11.24 -28.96
N ALA A 1006 40.56 10.53 -28.17
CA ALA A 1006 40.99 10.96 -26.86
C ALA A 1006 42.52 11.02 -26.76
N LEU A 1007 43.03 12.10 -26.16
CA LEU A 1007 44.43 12.31 -25.86
C LEU A 1007 44.64 12.31 -24.35
N LYS A 1008 45.38 11.31 -23.86
CA LYS A 1008 45.77 11.17 -22.47
C LYS A 1008 46.87 12.21 -22.16
N LEU A 1009 46.55 13.18 -21.31
CA LEU A 1009 47.48 14.25 -20.90
C LEU A 1009 48.31 13.81 -19.70
N THR A 1010 47.67 13.12 -18.76
CA THR A 1010 48.30 12.51 -17.57
C THR A 1010 47.70 11.13 -17.35
N ASN A 1011 48.13 10.39 -16.32
CA ASN A 1011 47.54 9.08 -16.01
C ASN A 1011 46.02 9.14 -15.73
N HIS A 1012 45.52 10.29 -15.26
CA HIS A 1012 44.15 10.48 -14.79
C HIS A 1012 43.36 11.50 -15.60
N ILE A 1013 43.99 12.22 -16.53
CA ILE A 1013 43.30 13.27 -17.30
C ILE A 1013 43.46 12.96 -18.78
N ARG A 1014 42.32 12.91 -19.50
CA ARG A 1014 42.30 12.90 -20.95
C ARG A 1014 41.33 13.93 -21.50
N VAL A 1015 41.69 14.49 -22.65
CA VAL A 1015 40.79 15.33 -23.45
C VAL A 1015 40.24 14.47 -24.56
N LYS A 1016 38.92 14.45 -24.71
CA LYS A 1016 38.21 13.67 -25.72
C LYS A 1016 37.39 14.58 -26.61
N THR A 1017 37.46 14.35 -27.90
CA THR A 1017 36.56 14.95 -28.87
C THR A 1017 35.68 13.87 -29.44
N SER A 1018 34.40 14.13 -29.61
CA SER A 1018 33.46 13.15 -30.16
C SER A 1018 32.44 13.76 -31.10
N ALA A 1019 32.03 12.95 -32.08
CA ALA A 1019 30.93 13.21 -32.99
C ALA A 1019 29.90 12.09 -32.85
N GLU A 1020 28.67 12.43 -32.48
CA GLU A 1020 27.55 11.52 -32.31
C GLU A 1020 26.45 11.85 -33.32
N LEU A 1021 25.95 10.83 -34.02
CA LEU A 1021 24.72 10.86 -34.79
C LEU A 1021 23.69 9.98 -34.09
N LEU A 1022 22.54 10.54 -33.79
CA LEU A 1022 21.36 9.82 -33.32
C LEU A 1022 20.26 9.98 -34.36
N GLU A 1023 19.67 8.88 -34.78
CA GLU A 1023 18.53 8.83 -35.69
C GLU A 1023 17.38 8.12 -34.99
N ARG A 1024 16.25 8.83 -34.87
CA ARG A 1024 15.01 8.32 -34.28
C ARG A 1024 13.94 8.29 -35.37
N ARG A 1025 13.51 7.09 -35.74
CA ARG A 1025 12.40 6.89 -36.68
C ARG A 1025 11.20 6.36 -35.94
N SER A 1026 10.08 7.04 -36.09
CA SER A 1026 8.84 6.76 -35.36
C SER A 1026 7.70 6.62 -36.35
N ASN A 1027 6.96 5.52 -36.28
CA ASN A 1027 5.79 5.29 -37.12
C ASN A 1027 4.59 4.88 -36.28
N LEU A 1028 3.50 5.62 -36.45
CA LEU A 1028 2.17 5.31 -35.94
C LEU A 1028 1.17 5.31 -37.11
N ASP A 1029 0.78 4.13 -37.56
CA ASP A 1029 0.03 3.92 -38.82
C ASP A 1029 0.67 4.64 -40.03
N LYS A 1030 -0.01 5.67 -40.56
CA LYS A 1030 0.43 6.48 -41.70
C LYS A 1030 1.32 7.65 -41.30
N TYR A 1031 1.42 7.95 -40.00
CA TYR A 1031 2.23 9.04 -39.49
C TYR A 1031 3.65 8.56 -39.26
N SER A 1032 4.60 9.23 -39.89
CA SER A 1032 6.02 8.91 -39.78
C SER A 1032 6.80 10.17 -39.44
N LYS A 1033 7.78 10.03 -38.54
CA LYS A 1033 8.68 11.11 -38.16
C LYS A 1033 10.10 10.57 -38.03
N ASP A 1034 11.02 11.20 -38.74
CA ASP A 1034 12.45 10.91 -38.72
C ASP A 1034 13.18 12.15 -38.18
N VAL A 1035 13.81 12.00 -37.02
CA VAL A 1035 14.59 13.04 -36.36
C VAL A 1035 16.04 12.60 -36.27
N LYS A 1036 16.94 13.43 -36.80
CA LYS A 1036 18.39 13.25 -36.72
C LYS A 1036 18.98 14.30 -35.81
N THR A 1037 19.64 13.86 -34.75
CA THR A 1037 20.42 14.71 -33.86
C THR A 1037 21.89 14.48 -34.12
N LYS A 1038 22.62 15.54 -34.47
CA LYS A 1038 24.08 15.53 -34.58
C LYS A 1038 24.65 16.29 -33.40
N ARG A 1039 25.67 15.73 -32.76
CA ARG A 1039 26.35 16.34 -31.62
C ARG A 1039 27.85 16.23 -31.78
N TYR A 1040 28.54 17.33 -31.48
CA TYR A 1040 30.00 17.41 -31.44
C TYR A 1040 30.39 17.91 -30.05
N LEU A 1041 31.19 17.15 -29.30
CA LEU A 1041 31.60 17.51 -27.94
C LEU A 1041 33.13 17.51 -27.82
N GLY A 1042 33.65 18.51 -27.10
CA GLY A 1042 34.95 18.44 -26.45
C GLY A 1042 34.73 18.19 -24.96
N GLU A 1043 35.31 17.12 -24.43
CA GLU A 1043 35.12 16.63 -23.07
C GLU A 1043 36.47 16.54 -22.36
N LEU A 1044 36.54 17.04 -21.14
CA LEU A 1044 37.60 16.72 -20.19
C LEU A 1044 37.12 15.52 -19.38
N GLU A 1045 37.86 14.41 -19.44
CA GLU A 1045 37.55 13.21 -18.68
C GLU A 1045 38.62 12.97 -17.62
N PHE A 1046 38.18 12.81 -16.37
CA PHE A 1046 39.00 12.32 -15.28
C PHE A 1046 38.83 10.81 -15.18
N LEU A 1047 39.94 10.08 -15.23
CA LEU A 1047 40.01 8.63 -15.16
C LEU A 1047 40.51 8.19 -13.78
N PHE A 1048 39.83 7.21 -13.22
CA PHE A 1048 40.25 6.52 -12.01
C PHE A 1048 40.49 5.04 -12.33
#